data_AF-A0A0A0IQP3-F1
#
_entry.id   AF-A0A0A0IQP3-F1
#
_cell.length_a   1.000
_cell.length_b   1.000
_cell.length_c   1.000
_cell.angle_alpha   90.00
_cell.angle_beta   90.00
_cell.angle_gamma   90.00
#
_symmetry.space_group_name_H-M   'P 1'
#
loop_
_entity.id
_entity.type
_entity.pdbx_description
1 polymer ?
#
loop_
_entity_poly.entity_id
_entity_poly.type
_entity_poly.pdbx_seq_one_letter_code
_entity_poly.pdbx_strand_id
1 'polypeptide(L)'
;MSENIFTARTLDDCLNLASSKLNISKNDLEYNIIEEKQGIFIKKVTVSVKVPENIQNDKKIKIDEVKEKEVTKLSSDNKNIDGTIKIQNGKIIVKNHKDGGRPATIRGNGKVKVLVDGIEVTSKQDVHEQNSIEIIFEENVAERMMNINISHDSMEAYASIKYIPENIYKLKDTMEQKDLEVEAQLEEQKYPNPYTIDEIKEILLSKGIKVGVIKENLYKLVELQDVEDVLIAKGRKPIQSIDDRIDIKFDVNNGKAFKEDKNGNVDYKSIGRVKEVKKGEVLAVREAGVDGKDGIDVKGCIKKHAKRKKANIKLGQGCEFKDDNTVISTIEGKPTFKGGVIAVHPVHNVEKDVDITTGNIDFVGDVVIYGSVKEGMRVDCGQNLTVNKNIEHAKLYSKRDMTVLGNVINSDLHAGGEDILKRNKLKVLKKLNSGLLELISTVDHIKKFNLLGKKVRDGEIVKVLIENKFKYINSLCSEFNELLLQCSMEEEKVVSDCINKNLVGVGPLNIKEVNELNLIVIKVKRAISAIETTLSVPVTMNISYCQDSVLKCSGNVIVTGKGEYVSEIISHGSVEFISSGSLARGGVIKAKKQIKCKEVGSEGGVSTKLIVEGKGHIWVDVAYQNTRFIVGEKEYILEVPSKEIHAYLADDGELVVDKFVL
;
A
#
# COMPACT_ATOMS: atom_id res chain seq x y z
N MET A 1 -32.60 -22.78 -51.83
CA MET A 1 -32.84 -21.38 -51.41
C MET A 1 -31.51 -20.70 -51.14
N SER A 2 -31.18 -19.68 -51.92
CA SER A 2 -30.04 -18.77 -51.66
C SER A 2 -30.49 -17.68 -50.69
N GLU A 3 -29.91 -17.66 -49.49
CA GLU A 3 -30.11 -16.58 -48.52
C GLU A 3 -29.25 -15.36 -48.90
N ASN A 4 -29.88 -14.20 -49.06
CA ASN A 4 -29.20 -12.96 -49.43
C ASN A 4 -28.95 -12.11 -48.19
N ILE A 5 -27.70 -11.73 -47.93
CA ILE A 5 -27.29 -11.00 -46.73
C ILE A 5 -27.13 -9.50 -47.03
N PHE A 6 -27.75 -8.65 -46.21
CA PHE A 6 -27.69 -7.19 -46.32
C PHE A 6 -27.24 -6.57 -44.99
N THR A 7 -26.40 -5.53 -45.05
CA THR A 7 -25.84 -4.83 -43.88
C THR A 7 -25.99 -3.32 -44.04
N ALA A 8 -26.51 -2.65 -43.01
CA ALA A 8 -26.68 -1.20 -42.98
C ALA A 8 -26.63 -0.66 -41.53
N ARG A 9 -26.95 0.63 -41.34
CA ARG A 9 -26.95 1.26 -40.01
C ARG A 9 -28.23 1.01 -39.21
N THR A 10 -29.35 0.79 -39.90
CA THR A 10 -30.64 0.44 -39.31
C THR A 10 -31.24 -0.78 -40.02
N LEU A 11 -32.21 -1.42 -39.37
CA LEU A 11 -33.00 -2.49 -39.98
C LEU A 11 -33.77 -2.01 -41.21
N ASP A 12 -34.29 -0.78 -41.16
CA ASP A 12 -35.09 -0.21 -42.24
C ASP A 12 -34.26 -0.05 -43.53
N ASP A 13 -33.04 0.46 -43.40
CA ASP A 13 -32.08 0.58 -44.50
C ASP A 13 -31.75 -0.79 -45.13
N CYS A 14 -31.57 -1.83 -44.31
CA CYS A 14 -31.33 -3.20 -44.79
C CYS A 14 -32.50 -3.72 -45.64
N LEU A 15 -33.74 -3.48 -45.20
CA LEU A 15 -34.93 -3.94 -45.91
C LEU A 15 -35.19 -3.11 -47.18
N ASN A 16 -34.86 -1.81 -47.18
CA ASN A 16 -34.89 -0.97 -48.38
C ASN A 16 -33.87 -1.46 -49.43
N LEU A 17 -32.65 -1.78 -49.01
CA LEU A 17 -31.60 -2.37 -49.86
C LEU A 17 -32.01 -3.74 -50.43
N ALA A 18 -32.61 -4.60 -49.59
CA ALA A 18 -33.10 -5.90 -50.03
C ALA A 18 -34.27 -5.78 -51.02
N SER A 19 -35.25 -4.92 -50.72
CA SER A 19 -36.42 -4.67 -51.57
C SER A 19 -36.01 -4.17 -52.96
N SER A 20 -35.11 -3.17 -53.01
CA SER A 20 -34.57 -2.63 -54.27
C SER A 20 -33.78 -3.67 -55.07
N LYS A 21 -32.95 -4.48 -54.41
CA LYS A 21 -32.05 -5.43 -55.09
C LYS A 21 -32.71 -6.75 -55.49
N LEU A 22 -33.79 -7.15 -54.82
CA LEU A 22 -34.56 -8.36 -55.13
C LEU A 22 -35.85 -8.04 -55.92
N ASN A 23 -36.20 -6.76 -56.09
CA ASN A 23 -37.43 -6.27 -56.72
C ASN A 23 -38.72 -6.85 -56.12
N ILE A 24 -38.73 -7.00 -54.79
CA ILE A 24 -39.87 -7.45 -53.98
C ILE A 24 -40.25 -6.31 -53.03
N SER A 25 -41.54 -6.07 -52.83
CA SER A 25 -42.00 -5.04 -51.88
C SER A 25 -41.47 -5.31 -50.47
N LYS A 26 -41.06 -4.27 -49.77
CA LYS A 26 -40.50 -4.33 -48.41
C LYS A 26 -41.38 -5.09 -47.40
N ASN A 27 -42.70 -5.03 -47.57
CA ASN A 27 -43.66 -5.71 -46.70
C ASN A 27 -43.76 -7.23 -46.97
N ASP A 28 -43.28 -7.69 -48.13
CA ASP A 28 -43.37 -9.07 -48.59
C ASP A 28 -42.01 -9.81 -48.46
N LEU A 29 -41.04 -9.21 -47.75
CA LEU A 29 -39.72 -9.80 -47.49
C LEU A 29 -39.74 -10.64 -46.21
N GLU A 30 -39.49 -11.94 -46.33
CA GLU A 30 -39.17 -12.80 -45.17
C GLU A 30 -37.69 -12.66 -44.81
N TYR A 31 -37.39 -12.20 -43.59
CA TYR A 31 -36.02 -11.95 -43.14
C TYR A 31 -35.76 -12.37 -41.69
N ASN A 32 -34.49 -12.63 -41.38
CA ASN A 32 -33.97 -12.85 -40.03
C ASN A 32 -32.82 -11.88 -39.74
N ILE A 33 -32.77 -11.31 -38.54
CA ILE A 33 -31.64 -10.47 -38.11
C ILE A 33 -30.49 -11.38 -37.66
N ILE A 34 -29.31 -11.22 -38.28
CA ILE A 34 -28.11 -12.01 -38.01
C ILE A 34 -27.24 -11.33 -36.94
N GLU A 35 -27.09 -10.00 -37.02
CA GLU A 35 -26.26 -9.21 -36.11
C GLU A 35 -26.87 -7.82 -35.91
N GLU A 36 -27.04 -7.41 -34.66
CA GLU A 36 -27.32 -6.01 -34.31
C GLU A 36 -26.31 -5.53 -33.26
N LYS A 37 -25.65 -4.41 -33.56
CA LYS A 37 -24.72 -3.73 -32.65
C LYS A 37 -25.12 -2.26 -32.51
N GLN A 38 -25.50 -1.87 -31.30
CA GLN A 38 -25.78 -0.49 -30.93
C GLN A 38 -24.68 0.04 -29.98
N GLY A 39 -23.65 0.67 -30.55
CA GLY A 39 -22.63 1.40 -29.80
C GLY A 39 -22.79 2.92 -29.95
N ILE A 40 -22.19 3.67 -29.04
CA ILE A 40 -22.28 5.16 -28.99
C ILE A 40 -21.75 5.82 -30.28
N PHE A 41 -20.83 5.16 -31.01
CA PHE A 41 -20.22 5.68 -32.24
C PHE A 41 -20.45 4.83 -33.50
N ILE A 42 -21.01 3.61 -33.40
CA ILE A 42 -21.31 2.75 -34.55
C ILE A 42 -22.64 2.01 -34.29
N LYS A 43 -23.59 2.18 -35.21
CA LYS A 43 -24.78 1.33 -35.35
C LYS A 43 -24.64 0.46 -36.60
N LYS A 44 -24.84 -0.85 -36.44
CA LYS A 44 -24.79 -1.84 -37.53
C LYS A 44 -25.90 -2.88 -37.33
N VAL A 45 -26.68 -3.11 -38.37
CA VAL A 45 -27.68 -4.19 -38.46
C VAL A 45 -27.36 -5.03 -39.69
N THR A 46 -27.43 -6.35 -39.57
CA THR A 46 -27.23 -7.32 -40.65
C THR A 46 -28.42 -8.28 -40.69
N VAL A 47 -29.01 -8.50 -41.87
CA VAL A 47 -30.15 -9.41 -42.07
C VAL A 47 -29.86 -10.45 -43.16
N SER A 48 -30.43 -11.65 -43.00
CA SER A 48 -30.61 -12.64 -44.08
C SER A 48 -32.04 -12.53 -44.60
N VAL A 49 -32.21 -12.49 -45.92
CA VAL A 49 -33.51 -12.43 -46.60
C VAL A 49 -33.70 -13.69 -47.45
N LYS A 50 -34.87 -14.33 -47.31
CA LYS A 50 -35.29 -15.49 -48.10
C LYS A 50 -36.22 -15.05 -49.22
N VAL A 51 -36.03 -15.66 -50.40
CA VAL A 51 -36.95 -15.52 -51.53
C VAL A 51 -37.75 -16.82 -51.64
N PRO A 52 -39.10 -16.78 -51.53
CA PRO A 52 -39.93 -17.96 -51.73
C PRO A 52 -39.99 -18.36 -53.22
N GLU A 53 -40.05 -19.67 -53.50
CA GLU A 53 -40.12 -20.20 -54.87
C GLU A 53 -41.59 -20.36 -55.32
N ASN A 54 -41.84 -20.02 -56.61
CA ASN A 54 -43.09 -20.13 -57.38
C ASN A 54 -44.27 -19.18 -57.07
N ILE A 55 -44.61 -18.33 -58.06
CA ILE A 55 -45.88 -18.46 -58.81
C ILE A 55 -45.60 -18.25 -60.32
N GLN A 56 -46.07 -19.17 -61.17
CA GLN A 56 -46.16 -19.03 -62.63
C GLN A 56 -47.61 -18.73 -63.04
N ASN A 57 -47.78 -17.89 -64.08
CA ASN A 57 -48.88 -17.92 -65.09
C ASN A 57 -50.35 -17.76 -64.56
N ASP A 58 -51.39 -17.44 -65.34
CA ASP A 58 -51.59 -17.19 -66.78
C ASP A 58 -52.90 -16.39 -67.03
N LYS A 59 -53.09 -15.88 -68.27
CA LYS A 59 -54.35 -15.52 -69.00
C LYS A 59 -54.28 -14.13 -69.69
N LYS A 60 -54.26 -13.92 -71.03
CA LYS A 60 -54.59 -14.68 -72.28
C LYS A 60 -56.01 -14.45 -72.85
N ILE A 61 -56.10 -14.61 -74.21
CA ILE A 61 -57.28 -14.60 -75.13
C ILE A 61 -57.67 -13.16 -75.60
N LYS A 62 -58.04 -12.82 -76.85
CA LYS A 62 -58.31 -13.48 -78.19
C LYS A 62 -57.38 -12.81 -79.26
N ILE A 63 -56.91 -13.35 -80.41
CA ILE A 63 -57.42 -14.15 -81.57
C ILE A 63 -58.16 -13.32 -82.65
N ASP A 64 -57.63 -13.33 -83.89
CA ASP A 64 -58.32 -13.89 -85.08
C ASP A 64 -57.34 -14.29 -86.20
N GLU A 65 -57.65 -15.40 -86.89
CA GLU A 65 -56.95 -15.98 -88.04
C GLU A 65 -57.80 -15.82 -89.32
N VAL A 66 -57.24 -16.09 -90.51
CA VAL A 66 -57.74 -17.07 -91.52
C VAL A 66 -57.07 -16.85 -92.90
N LYS A 67 -56.49 -17.96 -93.44
CA LYS A 67 -56.42 -18.53 -94.83
C LYS A 67 -56.56 -17.59 -96.08
N GLU A 68 -56.17 -17.94 -97.31
CA GLU A 68 -55.99 -19.25 -97.96
C GLU A 68 -55.00 -19.21 -99.17
N LYS A 69 -55.09 -20.15 -100.13
CA LYS A 69 -54.04 -20.59 -101.06
C LYS A 69 -54.15 -20.12 -102.54
N GLU A 70 -52.97 -20.06 -103.19
CA GLU A 70 -52.61 -20.57 -104.54
C GLU A 70 -52.81 -19.78 -105.89
N VAL A 71 -51.67 -19.70 -106.62
CA VAL A 71 -51.45 -19.87 -108.09
C VAL A 71 -51.45 -18.66 -109.07
N THR A 72 -50.21 -18.20 -109.36
CA THR A 72 -49.60 -17.67 -110.62
C THR A 72 -50.36 -16.73 -111.60
N LYS A 73 -49.75 -15.57 -111.92
CA LYS A 73 -48.82 -15.39 -113.08
C LYS A 73 -48.19 -13.97 -113.17
N LEU A 74 -46.88 -13.94 -113.46
CA LEU A 74 -46.11 -12.94 -114.24
C LEU A 74 -46.40 -11.42 -114.08
N SER A 75 -45.44 -10.65 -113.53
CA SER A 75 -44.54 -9.76 -114.32
C SER A 75 -43.64 -8.82 -113.47
N SER A 76 -42.40 -8.62 -113.95
CA SER A 76 -41.41 -7.54 -113.67
C SER A 76 -40.96 -7.20 -112.23
N ASP A 77 -39.63 -7.19 -112.05
CA ASP A 77 -38.92 -6.78 -110.83
C ASP A 77 -39.05 -5.29 -110.45
N ASN A 78 -39.08 -5.03 -109.14
CA ASN A 78 -38.25 -4.03 -108.45
C ASN A 78 -38.31 -4.30 -106.94
N LYS A 79 -37.15 -4.31 -106.25
CA LYS A 79 -37.07 -4.50 -104.79
C LYS A 79 -36.73 -3.18 -104.10
N ASN A 80 -37.59 -2.73 -103.18
CA ASN A 80 -37.30 -1.61 -102.28
C ASN A 80 -35.98 -1.85 -101.52
N ILE A 81 -35.10 -0.85 -101.47
CA ILE A 81 -33.82 -0.92 -100.75
C ILE A 81 -33.80 0.16 -99.67
N ASP A 82 -33.78 -0.24 -98.41
CA ASP A 82 -33.62 0.69 -97.29
C ASP A 82 -32.23 1.35 -97.30
N GLY A 83 -32.17 2.58 -96.79
CA GLY A 83 -30.93 3.30 -96.56
C GLY A 83 -30.11 2.64 -95.46
N THR A 84 -28.80 2.86 -95.50
CA THR A 84 -27.87 2.30 -94.53
C THR A 84 -26.89 3.34 -94.04
N ILE A 85 -26.34 3.11 -92.85
CA ILE A 85 -25.35 3.95 -92.20
C ILE A 85 -24.26 3.08 -91.59
N LYS A 86 -23.02 3.57 -91.62
CA LYS A 86 -21.88 2.97 -90.91
C LYS A 86 -20.90 4.03 -90.45
N ILE A 87 -20.10 3.68 -89.45
CA ILE A 87 -18.88 4.41 -89.09
C ILE A 87 -17.68 3.62 -89.63
N GLN A 88 -16.84 4.23 -90.45
CA GLN A 88 -15.62 3.60 -90.96
C GLN A 88 -14.46 4.60 -90.93
N ASN A 89 -13.35 4.21 -90.30
CA ASN A 89 -12.19 5.07 -90.01
C ASN A 89 -12.62 6.38 -89.31
N GLY A 90 -13.56 6.29 -88.37
CA GLY A 90 -14.08 7.46 -87.65
C GLY A 90 -14.91 8.44 -88.51
N LYS A 91 -15.33 8.05 -89.73
CA LYS A 91 -16.22 8.84 -90.58
C LYS A 91 -17.58 8.17 -90.71
N ILE A 92 -18.64 8.95 -90.56
CA ILE A 92 -20.01 8.49 -90.78
C ILE A 92 -20.27 8.47 -92.29
N ILE A 93 -20.76 7.34 -92.78
CA ILE A 93 -21.08 7.11 -94.19
C ILE A 93 -22.54 6.66 -94.25
N VAL A 94 -23.40 7.52 -94.77
CA VAL A 94 -24.80 7.23 -95.07
C VAL A 94 -24.92 6.79 -96.54
N LYS A 95 -25.88 5.91 -96.83
CA LYS A 95 -26.35 5.59 -98.19
C LYS A 95 -27.85 5.81 -98.24
N ASN A 96 -28.31 6.50 -99.28
CA ASN A 96 -29.72 6.78 -99.49
C ASN A 96 -30.51 5.53 -99.87
N HIS A 97 -31.76 5.48 -99.40
CA HIS A 97 -32.75 4.46 -99.77
C HIS A 97 -33.16 4.58 -101.24
N LYS A 98 -33.62 3.47 -101.84
CA LYS A 98 -34.11 3.41 -103.22
C LYS A 98 -35.44 2.67 -103.31
N ASP A 99 -36.20 3.00 -104.37
CA ASP A 99 -37.44 2.31 -104.76
C ASP A 99 -38.43 2.11 -103.60
N GLY A 100 -38.63 3.14 -102.77
CA GLY A 100 -39.59 3.10 -101.66
C GLY A 100 -39.11 2.38 -100.39
N GLY A 101 -37.81 2.17 -100.20
CA GLY A 101 -37.24 1.84 -98.88
C GLY A 101 -37.30 3.01 -97.89
N ARG A 102 -36.93 2.79 -96.63
CA ARG A 102 -36.86 3.80 -95.56
C ARG A 102 -35.45 4.39 -95.41
N PRO A 103 -35.29 5.66 -94.96
CA PRO A 103 -33.98 6.23 -94.61
C PRO A 103 -33.25 5.43 -93.52
N ALA A 104 -31.95 5.64 -93.40
CA ALA A 104 -31.20 5.22 -92.21
C ALA A 104 -31.49 6.18 -91.05
N THR A 105 -31.38 5.74 -89.80
CA THR A 105 -31.52 6.63 -88.62
C THR A 105 -30.25 6.72 -87.80
N ILE A 106 -30.02 7.87 -87.16
CA ILE A 106 -28.93 8.10 -86.22
C ILE A 106 -29.46 8.61 -84.87
N ARG A 107 -28.77 8.31 -83.77
CA ARG A 107 -29.00 8.92 -82.45
C ARG A 107 -27.70 9.05 -81.64
N GLY A 108 -27.61 10.09 -80.80
CA GLY A 108 -26.64 10.14 -79.71
C GLY A 108 -27.05 9.27 -78.52
N ASN A 109 -26.10 9.01 -77.61
CA ASN A 109 -26.30 8.21 -76.40
C ASN A 109 -26.12 9.01 -75.08
N GLY A 110 -26.04 10.34 -75.17
CA GLY A 110 -25.84 11.25 -74.05
C GLY A 110 -24.38 11.52 -73.67
N LYS A 111 -23.44 10.59 -73.93
CA LYS A 111 -21.99 10.83 -73.81
C LYS A 111 -21.35 11.37 -75.09
N VAL A 112 -22.01 11.13 -76.21
CA VAL A 112 -21.65 11.68 -77.51
C VAL A 112 -22.82 12.49 -78.02
N LYS A 113 -22.57 13.76 -78.32
CA LYS A 113 -23.53 14.64 -78.98
C LYS A 113 -23.41 14.45 -80.48
N VAL A 114 -24.57 14.27 -81.12
CA VAL A 114 -24.70 14.11 -82.57
C VAL A 114 -25.49 15.31 -83.06
N LEU A 115 -24.93 16.07 -83.99
CA LEU A 115 -25.64 17.16 -84.64
C LEU A 115 -25.89 16.77 -86.10
N VAL A 116 -27.13 16.89 -86.56
CA VAL A 116 -27.53 16.69 -87.95
C VAL A 116 -28.00 18.04 -88.49
N ASP A 117 -27.33 18.54 -89.52
CA ASP A 117 -27.51 19.89 -90.08
C ASP A 117 -27.46 21.01 -89.01
N GLY A 118 -26.60 20.84 -88.01
CA GLY A 118 -26.43 21.77 -86.89
C GLY A 118 -27.44 21.63 -85.75
N ILE A 119 -28.37 20.66 -85.81
CA ILE A 119 -29.39 20.41 -84.76
C ILE A 119 -29.00 19.17 -83.94
N GLU A 120 -28.94 19.29 -82.61
CA GLU A 120 -28.60 18.18 -81.71
C GLU A 120 -29.68 17.09 -81.69
N VAL A 121 -29.28 15.83 -81.92
CA VAL A 121 -30.15 14.67 -82.10
C VAL A 121 -30.09 13.75 -80.88
N THR A 122 -31.15 13.81 -80.07
CA THR A 122 -31.31 13.03 -78.82
C THR A 122 -32.24 11.82 -78.96
N SER A 123 -32.91 11.65 -80.10
CA SER A 123 -33.75 10.52 -80.47
C SER A 123 -33.38 10.01 -81.87
N LYS A 124 -34.02 8.96 -82.38
CA LYS A 124 -33.75 8.50 -83.75
C LYS A 124 -34.18 9.56 -84.77
N GLN A 125 -33.23 10.03 -85.57
CA GLN A 125 -33.45 10.99 -86.65
C GLN A 125 -33.10 10.35 -87.99
N ASP A 126 -33.99 10.48 -88.98
CA ASP A 126 -33.75 10.04 -90.36
C ASP A 126 -32.61 10.85 -90.99
N VAL A 127 -31.68 10.17 -91.67
CA VAL A 127 -30.50 10.78 -92.31
C VAL A 127 -30.25 10.24 -93.72
N HIS A 128 -29.63 11.11 -94.51
CA HIS A 128 -29.39 11.00 -95.94
C HIS A 128 -27.95 11.42 -96.29
N GLU A 129 -27.49 11.09 -97.50
CA GLU A 129 -26.12 11.42 -97.97
C GLU A 129 -25.81 12.93 -97.97
N GLN A 130 -26.82 13.79 -98.06
CA GLN A 130 -26.66 15.25 -98.07
C GLN A 130 -26.65 15.92 -96.68
N ASN A 131 -26.93 15.20 -95.59
CA ASN A 131 -26.93 15.81 -94.25
C ASN A 131 -25.50 16.01 -93.73
N SER A 132 -25.21 17.16 -93.11
CA SER A 132 -23.99 17.36 -92.33
C SER A 132 -24.14 16.69 -90.98
N ILE A 133 -23.32 15.68 -90.68
CA ILE A 133 -23.35 14.99 -89.38
C ILE A 133 -22.06 15.30 -88.62
N GLU A 134 -22.19 16.08 -87.55
CA GLU A 134 -21.10 16.49 -86.66
C GLU A 134 -21.19 15.74 -85.32
N ILE A 135 -20.03 15.38 -84.78
CA ILE A 135 -19.89 14.61 -83.55
C ILE A 135 -19.07 15.41 -82.56
N ILE A 136 -19.60 15.59 -81.34
CA ILE A 136 -18.91 16.27 -80.24
C ILE A 136 -18.83 15.29 -79.05
N PHE A 137 -17.61 15.10 -78.55
CA PHE A 137 -17.33 14.29 -77.35
C PHE A 137 -17.38 15.16 -76.10
N GLU A 138 -17.65 14.55 -74.95
CA GLU A 138 -17.46 15.19 -73.65
C GLU A 138 -15.95 15.28 -73.36
N GLU A 139 -15.43 16.51 -73.25
CA GLU A 139 -14.02 16.79 -72.97
C GLU A 139 -13.80 16.97 -71.46
N ASN A 140 -12.69 16.44 -70.94
CA ASN A 140 -12.25 16.69 -69.57
C ASN A 140 -10.75 17.02 -69.53
N VAL A 141 -10.36 17.96 -68.66
CA VAL A 141 -8.95 18.34 -68.50
C VAL A 141 -8.25 17.35 -67.57
N ALA A 142 -6.95 17.14 -67.78
CA ALA A 142 -6.10 16.36 -66.90
C ALA A 142 -5.85 17.11 -65.57
N GLU A 143 -6.22 16.52 -64.44
CA GLU A 143 -6.13 17.13 -63.11
C GLU A 143 -5.34 16.25 -62.13
N ARG A 144 -4.59 16.89 -61.22
CA ARG A 144 -3.92 16.21 -60.09
C ARG A 144 -4.27 16.90 -58.78
N MET A 145 -4.61 16.11 -57.77
CA MET A 145 -5.02 16.61 -56.46
C MET A 145 -4.14 15.98 -55.37
N MET A 146 -3.58 16.81 -54.49
CA MET A 146 -2.92 16.36 -53.26
C MET A 146 -3.68 16.88 -52.05
N ASN A 147 -4.24 15.96 -51.27
CA ASN A 147 -4.90 16.24 -49.99
C ASN A 147 -3.94 15.91 -48.84
N ILE A 148 -3.85 16.81 -47.86
CA ILE A 148 -3.10 16.58 -46.62
C ILE A 148 -4.06 16.67 -45.44
N ASN A 149 -4.13 15.58 -44.68
CA ASN A 149 -4.86 15.50 -43.42
C ASN A 149 -3.86 15.56 -42.26
N ILE A 150 -4.18 16.31 -41.20
CA ILE A 150 -3.36 16.41 -39.99
C ILE A 150 -4.22 15.96 -38.81
N SER A 151 -3.68 15.05 -37.99
CA SER A 151 -4.38 14.54 -36.82
C SER A 151 -4.83 15.67 -35.88
N HIS A 152 -5.90 15.45 -35.11
CA HIS A 152 -6.45 16.46 -34.19
C HIS A 152 -5.43 16.97 -33.16
N ASP A 153 -4.53 16.09 -32.67
CA ASP A 153 -3.43 16.46 -31.77
C ASP A 153 -2.21 17.09 -32.48
N SER A 154 -2.25 17.15 -33.82
CA SER A 154 -1.19 17.52 -34.76
C SER A 154 0.07 16.65 -34.67
N MET A 155 -0.01 15.45 -34.08
CA MET A 155 1.13 14.55 -33.95
C MET A 155 1.46 13.77 -35.23
N GLU A 156 0.52 13.59 -36.15
CA GLU A 156 0.70 12.83 -37.39
C GLU A 156 0.06 13.59 -38.56
N ALA A 157 0.68 13.48 -39.74
CA ALA A 157 0.14 14.02 -40.98
C ALA A 157 0.17 12.96 -42.08
N TYR A 158 -0.88 12.95 -42.89
CA TYR A 158 -1.15 11.98 -43.94
C TYR A 158 -1.38 12.69 -45.26
N ALA A 159 -0.90 12.10 -46.37
CA ALA A 159 -1.14 12.60 -47.71
C ALA A 159 -1.86 11.56 -48.57
N SER A 160 -2.80 12.05 -49.36
CA SER A 160 -3.43 11.29 -50.44
C SER A 160 -3.25 12.06 -51.75
N ILE A 161 -2.85 11.39 -52.82
CA ILE A 161 -2.68 11.96 -54.16
C ILE A 161 -3.59 11.20 -55.11
N LYS A 162 -4.33 11.95 -55.94
CA LYS A 162 -5.20 11.41 -56.99
C LYS A 162 -4.87 12.07 -58.33
N TYR A 163 -4.77 11.25 -59.38
CA TYR A 163 -4.58 11.69 -60.76
C TYR A 163 -5.82 11.39 -61.61
N ILE A 164 -6.31 12.40 -62.33
CA ILE A 164 -7.46 12.30 -63.23
C ILE A 164 -6.93 12.57 -64.64
N PRO A 165 -6.93 11.58 -65.56
CA PRO A 165 -6.46 11.79 -66.92
C PRO A 165 -7.49 12.56 -67.77
N GLU A 166 -7.00 13.34 -68.73
CA GLU A 166 -7.76 13.77 -69.91
C GLU A 166 -8.08 12.53 -70.76
N ASN A 167 -9.35 12.34 -71.10
CA ASN A 167 -9.80 11.22 -71.94
C ASN A 167 -10.03 11.70 -73.37
N ILE A 168 -9.29 11.13 -74.32
CA ILE A 168 -9.47 11.40 -75.74
C ILE A 168 -10.31 10.28 -76.35
N TYR A 169 -11.43 10.66 -76.95
CA TYR A 169 -12.39 9.75 -77.55
C TYR A 169 -12.36 9.83 -79.08
N LYS A 170 -12.63 8.69 -79.71
CA LYS A 170 -12.96 8.59 -81.13
C LYS A 170 -14.29 7.91 -81.34
N LEU A 171 -14.82 8.00 -82.55
CA LEU A 171 -15.96 7.20 -82.97
C LEU A 171 -15.57 5.71 -83.04
N LYS A 172 -16.43 4.86 -82.47
CA LYS A 172 -16.33 3.41 -82.64
C LYS A 172 -16.85 3.02 -84.03
N ASP A 173 -15.98 2.43 -84.85
CA ASP A 173 -16.36 1.94 -86.18
C ASP A 173 -17.48 0.88 -86.10
N THR A 174 -18.41 0.89 -87.05
CA THR A 174 -19.56 -0.02 -87.11
C THR A 174 -19.69 -0.65 -88.50
N MET A 175 -20.28 -1.84 -88.54
CA MET A 175 -20.76 -2.42 -89.80
C MET A 175 -21.97 -1.63 -90.34
N GLU A 176 -22.35 -1.95 -91.57
CA GLU A 176 -23.46 -1.32 -92.29
C GLU A 176 -24.81 -1.76 -91.73
N GLN A 177 -25.59 -0.80 -91.23
CA GLN A 177 -26.83 -1.02 -90.48
C GLN A 177 -27.90 0.03 -90.82
N LYS A 178 -29.15 -0.16 -90.38
CA LYS A 178 -30.26 0.77 -90.65
C LYS A 178 -30.44 1.84 -89.57
N ASP A 179 -30.09 1.50 -88.33
CA ASP A 179 -30.13 2.41 -87.18
C ASP A 179 -28.71 2.46 -86.58
N LEU A 180 -28.14 3.66 -86.40
CA LEU A 180 -26.87 3.88 -85.72
C LEU A 180 -27.09 4.60 -84.40
N GLU A 181 -26.68 3.98 -83.29
CA GLU A 181 -26.40 4.69 -82.05
C GLU A 181 -24.90 5.01 -82.00
N VAL A 182 -24.57 6.28 -81.80
CA VAL A 182 -23.19 6.73 -81.84
C VAL A 182 -22.50 6.44 -80.50
N GLU A 183 -21.52 5.54 -80.54
CA GLU A 183 -20.69 5.19 -79.39
C GLU A 183 -19.28 5.80 -79.50
N ALA A 184 -18.82 6.40 -78.41
CA ALA A 184 -17.41 6.75 -78.22
C ALA A 184 -16.59 5.53 -77.80
N GLN A 185 -15.40 5.41 -78.38
CA GLN A 185 -14.34 4.52 -77.92
C GLN A 185 -13.20 5.39 -77.35
N LEU A 186 -12.74 5.08 -76.14
CA LEU A 186 -11.54 5.69 -75.57
C LEU A 186 -10.33 5.34 -76.45
N GLU A 187 -9.61 6.36 -76.90
CA GLU A 187 -8.42 6.22 -77.75
C GLU A 187 -7.13 6.41 -76.95
N GLU A 188 -7.07 7.48 -76.14
CA GLU A 188 -5.88 7.84 -75.37
C GLU A 188 -6.29 8.41 -74.01
N GLN A 189 -5.45 8.20 -72.99
CA GLN A 189 -5.56 8.88 -71.70
C GLN A 189 -4.28 9.67 -71.42
N LYS A 190 -4.40 10.98 -71.24
CA LYS A 190 -3.27 11.86 -70.92
C LYS A 190 -3.30 12.20 -69.44
N TYR A 191 -2.38 11.58 -68.70
CA TYR A 191 -2.19 11.87 -67.29
C TYR A 191 -1.37 13.16 -67.11
N PRO A 192 -1.66 13.98 -66.10
CA PRO A 192 -0.83 15.12 -65.76
C PRO A 192 0.51 14.65 -65.17
N ASN A 193 1.53 15.52 -65.21
CA ASN A 193 2.84 15.19 -64.64
C ASN A 193 2.74 14.83 -63.14
N PRO A 194 3.41 13.76 -62.67
CA PRO A 194 3.48 13.42 -61.25
C PRO A 194 3.99 14.58 -60.40
N TYR A 195 3.58 14.63 -59.14
CA TYR A 195 4.13 15.59 -58.19
C TYR A 195 5.62 15.33 -57.97
N THR A 196 6.44 16.38 -58.00
CA THR A 196 7.86 16.29 -57.64
C THR A 196 8.03 16.35 -56.12
N ILE A 197 9.18 15.86 -55.63
CA ILE A 197 9.51 15.90 -54.20
C ILE A 197 9.53 17.33 -53.65
N ASP A 198 9.94 18.31 -54.45
CA ASP A 198 10.03 19.71 -54.02
C ASP A 198 8.66 20.40 -54.02
N GLU A 199 7.80 20.13 -55.02
CA GLU A 199 6.37 20.51 -54.96
C GLU A 199 5.70 19.94 -53.70
N ILE A 200 5.95 18.65 -53.38
CA ILE A 200 5.42 18.03 -52.16
C ILE A 200 5.92 18.76 -50.91
N LYS A 201 7.21 19.10 -50.81
CA LYS A 201 7.77 19.86 -49.68
C LYS A 201 7.13 21.25 -49.54
N GLU A 202 6.92 21.96 -50.64
CA GLU A 202 6.26 23.28 -50.63
C GLU A 202 4.80 23.15 -50.17
N ILE A 203 4.08 22.13 -50.63
CA ILE A 203 2.71 21.85 -50.19
C ILE A 203 2.70 21.52 -48.67
N LEU A 204 3.62 20.67 -48.19
CA LEU A 204 3.78 20.36 -46.75
C LEU A 204 3.99 21.63 -45.91
N LEU A 205 4.93 22.50 -46.34
CA LEU A 205 5.24 23.77 -45.68
C LEU A 205 4.04 24.72 -45.69
N SER A 206 3.29 24.81 -46.80
CA SER A 206 2.08 25.62 -46.92
C SER A 206 0.96 25.18 -45.98
N LYS A 207 0.85 23.87 -45.71
CA LYS A 207 -0.06 23.30 -44.70
C LYS A 207 0.50 23.38 -43.27
N GLY A 208 1.66 24.02 -43.09
CA GLY A 208 2.27 24.28 -41.80
C GLY A 208 3.05 23.11 -41.21
N ILE A 209 3.34 22.06 -41.97
CA ILE A 209 4.19 20.92 -41.54
C ILE A 209 5.66 21.36 -41.66
N LYS A 210 6.36 21.40 -40.52
CA LYS A 210 7.73 21.94 -40.41
C LYS A 210 8.77 20.92 -39.97
N VAL A 211 8.35 19.89 -39.23
CA VAL A 211 9.26 18.92 -38.59
C VAL A 211 8.69 17.51 -38.63
N GLY A 212 9.56 16.51 -38.49
CA GLY A 212 9.16 15.10 -38.43
C GLY A 212 8.77 14.48 -39.77
N VAL A 213 9.08 15.13 -40.90
CA VAL A 213 8.81 14.63 -42.26
C VAL A 213 9.56 13.33 -42.52
N ILE A 214 8.84 12.30 -42.95
CA ILE A 214 9.34 10.95 -43.22
C ILE A 214 9.73 10.88 -44.70
N LYS A 215 11.02 11.10 -45.00
CA LYS A 215 11.53 11.24 -46.38
C LYS A 215 11.19 10.03 -47.24
N GLU A 216 11.31 8.83 -46.66
CA GLU A 216 11.10 7.53 -47.28
C GLU A 216 9.66 7.39 -47.81
N ASN A 217 8.70 8.04 -47.15
CA ASN A 217 7.31 8.04 -47.57
C ASN A 217 7.00 9.15 -48.60
N LEU A 218 7.84 10.17 -48.75
CA LEU A 218 7.71 11.13 -49.85
C LEU A 218 8.08 10.51 -51.20
N TYR A 219 9.10 9.65 -51.25
CA TYR A 219 9.45 8.93 -52.49
C TYR A 219 8.28 8.06 -52.98
N LYS A 220 7.60 7.36 -52.06
CA LYS A 220 6.40 6.55 -52.36
C LYS A 220 5.24 7.36 -52.95
N LEU A 221 5.09 8.63 -52.57
CA LEU A 221 4.08 9.53 -53.15
C LEU A 221 4.36 9.93 -54.60
N VAL A 222 5.62 9.86 -55.02
CA VAL A 222 6.06 10.20 -56.39
C VAL A 222 6.09 8.97 -57.29
N GLU A 223 6.45 7.80 -56.74
CA GLU A 223 6.59 6.55 -57.48
C GLU A 223 5.25 5.83 -57.75
N LEU A 224 4.24 6.04 -56.91
CA LEU A 224 2.95 5.35 -57.01
C LEU A 224 1.86 6.28 -57.58
N GLN A 225 1.07 5.75 -58.50
CA GLN A 225 -0.20 6.35 -58.93
C GLN A 225 -1.28 6.06 -57.88
N ASP A 226 -2.12 7.05 -57.60
CA ASP A 226 -3.29 7.00 -56.71
C ASP A 226 -3.01 6.37 -55.33
N VAL A 227 -2.49 7.20 -54.42
CA VAL A 227 -2.12 6.83 -53.05
C VAL A 227 -3.02 7.49 -52.03
N GLU A 228 -3.42 6.74 -51.00
CA GLU A 228 -4.30 7.22 -49.93
C GLU A 228 -3.64 7.06 -48.55
N ASP A 229 -3.85 8.04 -47.67
CA ASP A 229 -3.47 8.05 -46.26
C ASP A 229 -2.01 7.63 -45.95
N VAL A 230 -1.05 8.09 -46.77
CA VAL A 230 0.37 7.86 -46.55
C VAL A 230 0.89 8.78 -45.44
N LEU A 231 1.39 8.20 -44.34
CA LEU A 231 1.99 8.96 -43.23
C LEU A 231 3.25 9.71 -43.70
N ILE A 232 3.14 11.02 -43.85
CA ILE A 232 4.19 11.92 -44.39
C ILE A 232 5.00 12.63 -43.30
N ALA A 233 4.43 12.86 -42.12
CA ALA A 233 5.15 13.45 -41.00
C ALA A 233 4.66 12.92 -39.65
N LYS A 234 5.58 12.80 -38.69
CA LYS A 234 5.30 12.34 -37.32
C LYS A 234 6.08 13.15 -36.29
N GLY A 235 5.35 13.76 -35.36
CA GLY A 235 5.92 14.46 -34.22
C GLY A 235 6.43 13.52 -33.14
N ARG A 236 7.22 14.06 -32.20
CA ARG A 236 7.73 13.34 -31.03
C ARG A 236 6.81 13.63 -29.83
N LYS A 237 6.13 12.61 -29.29
CA LYS A 237 5.32 12.75 -28.06
C LYS A 237 6.21 13.15 -26.86
N PRO A 238 5.71 13.95 -25.90
CA PRO A 238 6.45 14.26 -24.69
C PRO A 238 6.67 13.01 -23.83
N ILE A 239 7.85 12.91 -23.21
CA ILE A 239 8.15 11.90 -22.20
C ILE A 239 7.72 12.50 -20.86
N GLN A 240 6.84 11.82 -20.13
CA GLN A 240 6.37 12.29 -18.82
C GLN A 240 7.46 12.16 -17.76
N SER A 241 7.41 13.04 -16.76
CA SER A 241 8.26 12.91 -15.58
C SER A 241 7.78 11.78 -14.65
N ILE A 242 8.71 11.23 -13.89
CA ILE A 242 8.43 10.41 -12.71
C ILE A 242 8.58 11.33 -11.50
N ASP A 243 7.57 11.39 -10.63
CA ASP A 243 7.59 12.17 -9.39
C ASP A 243 8.58 11.55 -8.37
N ASP A 244 9.15 12.37 -7.48
CA ASP A 244 9.96 11.84 -6.37
C ASP A 244 9.05 11.04 -5.40
N ARG A 245 9.55 9.92 -4.85
CA ARG A 245 8.83 9.10 -3.87
C ARG A 245 9.55 9.11 -2.52
N ILE A 246 8.78 9.09 -1.42
CA ILE A 246 9.32 8.86 -0.07
C ILE A 246 8.99 7.42 0.28
N ASP A 247 10.02 6.59 0.44
CA ASP A 247 9.89 5.22 0.92
C ASP A 247 10.13 5.20 2.44
N ILE A 248 9.06 4.91 3.20
CA ILE A 248 9.07 4.99 4.66
C ILE A 248 9.34 3.59 5.22
N LYS A 249 10.35 3.48 6.08
CA LYS A 249 10.87 2.21 6.59
C LYS A 249 10.21 1.72 7.87
N PHE A 250 9.30 2.52 8.44
CA PHE A 250 8.46 2.15 9.59
C PHE A 250 6.97 2.15 9.22
N ASP A 251 6.17 1.53 10.07
CA ASP A 251 4.73 1.41 9.85
C ASP A 251 4.01 2.74 10.14
N VAL A 252 3.54 3.42 9.10
CA VAL A 252 2.87 4.72 9.21
C VAL A 252 1.47 4.58 9.79
N ASN A 253 0.84 3.42 9.58
CA ASN A 253 -0.44 3.09 10.16
C ASN A 253 -0.19 2.27 11.43
N ASN A 254 -0.70 2.74 12.57
CA ASN A 254 -0.96 1.89 13.74
C ASN A 254 -2.13 0.93 13.45
N GLY A 255 -2.04 0.18 12.34
CA GLY A 255 -2.99 -0.83 11.95
C GLY A 255 -2.98 -1.96 12.97
N LYS A 256 -4.13 -2.21 13.59
CA LYS A 256 -4.31 -3.26 14.59
C LYS A 256 -4.21 -4.62 13.89
N ALA A 257 -3.00 -5.10 13.68
CA ALA A 257 -2.74 -6.42 13.13
C ALA A 257 -3.10 -7.46 14.19
N PHE A 258 -4.33 -7.99 14.10
CA PHE A 258 -4.77 -9.13 14.89
C PHE A 258 -3.83 -10.31 14.65
N LYS A 259 -3.24 -10.85 15.72
CA LYS A 259 -2.51 -12.11 15.65
C LYS A 259 -3.48 -13.24 15.98
N GLU A 260 -3.85 -13.99 14.95
CA GLU A 260 -4.50 -15.29 15.10
C GLU A 260 -3.43 -16.36 15.41
N ASP A 261 -3.70 -17.21 16.40
CA ASP A 261 -2.93 -18.42 16.62
C ASP A 261 -3.32 -19.53 15.62
N LYS A 262 -2.64 -20.68 15.67
CA LYS A 262 -2.92 -21.83 14.79
C LYS A 262 -4.32 -22.44 14.97
N ASN A 263 -5.05 -22.03 16.00
CA ASN A 263 -6.40 -22.50 16.35
C ASN A 263 -7.47 -21.44 16.06
N GLY A 264 -7.09 -20.27 15.51
CA GLY A 264 -8.00 -19.15 15.22
C GLY A 264 -8.28 -18.22 16.40
N ASN A 265 -7.56 -18.32 17.52
CA ASN A 265 -7.72 -17.38 18.64
C ASN A 265 -7.00 -16.06 18.34
N VAL A 266 -7.72 -14.95 18.43
CA VAL A 266 -7.18 -13.60 18.26
C VAL A 266 -6.65 -13.06 19.59
N ASP A 267 -5.35 -12.73 19.67
CA ASP A 267 -4.80 -12.01 20.82
C ASP A 267 -5.09 -10.50 20.72
N TYR A 268 -6.25 -10.10 21.23
CA TYR A 268 -6.65 -8.69 21.36
C TYR A 268 -5.75 -7.88 22.31
N LYS A 269 -4.97 -8.51 23.20
CA LYS A 269 -4.09 -7.78 24.13
C LYS A 269 -2.79 -7.35 23.47
N SER A 270 -2.29 -8.06 22.46
CA SER A 270 -1.10 -7.67 21.69
C SER A 270 -1.29 -6.43 20.80
N ILE A 271 -2.50 -5.90 20.67
CA ILE A 271 -2.85 -4.78 19.77
C ILE A 271 -2.11 -3.47 20.09
N GLY A 272 -1.85 -3.19 21.37
CA GLY A 272 -1.29 -1.92 21.82
C GLY A 272 0.24 -1.80 21.72
N ARG A 273 0.91 -2.85 21.24
CA ARG A 273 2.38 -2.88 21.13
C ARG A 273 2.88 -1.85 20.12
N VAL A 274 3.67 -0.89 20.59
CA VAL A 274 4.23 0.17 19.76
C VAL A 274 5.40 -0.38 18.95
N LYS A 275 5.45 -0.10 17.64
CA LYS A 275 6.67 -0.31 16.85
C LYS A 275 7.62 0.85 17.12
N GLU A 276 8.84 0.50 17.48
CA GLU A 276 9.89 1.42 17.92
C GLU A 276 11.04 1.45 16.90
N VAL A 277 11.83 2.51 16.95
CA VAL A 277 13.07 2.66 16.18
C VAL A 277 14.21 3.02 17.10
N LYS A 278 15.40 2.50 16.80
CA LYS A 278 16.64 2.77 17.54
C LYS A 278 17.36 4.00 17.00
N LYS A 279 18.23 4.58 17.84
CA LYS A 279 19.17 5.62 17.39
C LYS A 279 20.06 5.07 16.26
N GLY A 280 20.13 5.83 15.15
CA GLY A 280 20.85 5.48 13.93
C GLY A 280 20.03 4.67 12.90
N GLU A 281 18.80 4.26 13.23
CA GLU A 281 17.94 3.51 12.32
C GLU A 281 17.37 4.39 11.21
N VAL A 282 17.25 3.84 10.00
CA VAL A 282 16.73 4.56 8.82
C VAL A 282 15.20 4.63 8.90
N LEU A 283 14.66 5.84 8.81
CA LEU A 283 13.23 6.11 8.94
C LEU A 283 12.55 6.27 7.58
N ALA A 284 13.21 6.93 6.64
CA ALA A 284 12.76 7.04 5.26
C ALA A 284 13.91 7.32 4.30
N VAL A 285 13.69 6.99 3.03
CA VAL A 285 14.59 7.30 1.91
C VAL A 285 13.78 8.01 0.82
N ARG A 286 14.28 9.14 0.31
CA ARG A 286 13.74 9.80 -0.88
C ARG A 286 14.30 9.13 -2.15
N GLU A 287 13.44 8.47 -2.89
CA GLU A 287 13.70 8.01 -4.25
C GLU A 287 13.52 9.22 -5.19
N ALA A 288 14.60 9.70 -5.80
CA ALA A 288 14.55 10.82 -6.73
C ALA A 288 13.86 10.41 -8.05
N GLY A 289 12.90 11.23 -8.48
CA GLY A 289 12.20 11.05 -9.75
C GLY A 289 13.06 11.42 -10.96
N VAL A 290 12.49 11.22 -12.15
CA VAL A 290 13.15 11.46 -13.45
C VAL A 290 12.44 12.61 -14.16
N ASP A 291 13.19 13.61 -14.63
CA ASP A 291 12.62 14.70 -15.42
C ASP A 291 12.14 14.19 -16.79
N GLY A 292 10.97 14.68 -17.20
CA GLY A 292 10.43 14.39 -18.53
C GLY A 292 11.17 15.15 -19.63
N LYS A 293 10.71 14.96 -20.88
CA LYS A 293 11.27 15.65 -22.04
C LYS A 293 10.14 16.17 -22.92
N ASP A 294 10.25 17.43 -23.33
CA ASP A 294 9.28 18.08 -24.19
C ASP A 294 9.15 17.36 -25.55
N GLY A 295 7.90 17.21 -25.98
CA GLY A 295 7.54 16.76 -27.32
C GLY A 295 7.49 17.90 -28.31
N ILE A 296 7.35 17.57 -29.59
CA ILE A 296 7.13 18.52 -30.68
C ILE A 296 6.17 17.88 -31.69
N ASP A 297 5.17 18.63 -32.13
CA ASP A 297 4.20 18.18 -33.14
C ASP A 297 4.68 18.48 -34.57
N VAL A 298 3.97 18.00 -35.60
CA VAL A 298 4.42 18.16 -37.00
C VAL A 298 4.48 19.63 -37.44
N LYS A 299 3.76 20.53 -36.73
CA LYS A 299 3.74 21.97 -36.99
C LYS A 299 4.88 22.72 -36.29
N GLY A 300 5.70 22.03 -35.50
CA GLY A 300 6.80 22.60 -34.74
C GLY A 300 6.40 23.17 -33.37
N CYS A 301 5.16 22.94 -32.92
CA CYS A 301 4.71 23.42 -31.61
C CYS A 301 5.20 22.48 -30.50
N ILE A 302 5.83 23.07 -29.47
CA ILE A 302 6.35 22.32 -28.32
C ILE A 302 5.19 21.79 -27.47
N LYS A 303 5.11 20.47 -27.29
CA LYS A 303 4.19 19.82 -26.35
C LYS A 303 4.92 19.66 -25.02
N LYS A 304 4.59 20.49 -24.04
CA LYS A 304 5.22 20.47 -22.71
C LYS A 304 4.95 19.17 -21.97
N HIS A 305 5.98 18.61 -21.34
CA HIS A 305 5.81 17.52 -20.37
C HIS A 305 5.29 18.07 -19.02
N ALA A 306 4.67 17.20 -18.20
CA ALA A 306 4.36 17.56 -16.82
C ALA A 306 5.65 17.79 -16.02
N LYS A 307 5.72 18.82 -15.17
CA LYS A 307 6.86 19.02 -14.26
C LYS A 307 6.80 17.98 -13.15
N ARG A 308 7.92 17.35 -12.82
CA ARG A 308 8.00 16.42 -11.69
C ARG A 308 7.68 17.13 -10.36
N LYS A 309 6.88 16.49 -9.52
CA LYS A 309 6.68 16.92 -8.14
C LYS A 309 7.88 16.48 -7.32
N LYS A 310 8.57 17.46 -6.70
CA LYS A 310 9.64 17.18 -5.76
C LYS A 310 9.06 16.83 -4.39
N ALA A 311 9.49 15.71 -3.82
CA ALA A 311 9.08 15.29 -2.49
C ALA A 311 9.98 15.96 -1.45
N ASN A 312 9.38 16.81 -0.62
CA ASN A 312 10.08 17.47 0.47
C ASN A 312 9.78 16.76 1.79
N ILE A 313 10.82 16.23 2.43
CA ILE A 313 10.72 15.63 3.76
C ILE A 313 11.03 16.73 4.78
N LYS A 314 10.12 16.98 5.72
CA LYS A 314 10.38 17.84 6.86
C LYS A 314 10.83 16.97 8.04
N LEU A 315 11.82 17.45 8.79
CA LEU A 315 12.24 16.81 10.04
C LEU A 315 11.52 17.46 11.22
N GLY A 316 11.02 16.62 12.12
CA GLY A 316 10.62 17.00 13.46
C GLY A 316 11.67 16.61 14.49
N GLN A 317 11.23 16.47 15.74
CA GLN A 317 12.10 16.03 16.84
C GLN A 317 12.63 14.60 16.60
N GLY A 318 13.85 14.32 17.05
CA GLY A 318 14.41 12.96 17.07
C GLY A 318 14.88 12.42 15.71
N CYS A 319 15.00 13.26 14.69
CA CYS A 319 15.42 12.85 13.33
C CYS A 319 16.50 13.77 12.76
N GLU A 320 17.37 13.24 11.92
CA GLU A 320 18.34 14.00 11.12
C GLU A 320 18.47 13.44 9.70
N PHE A 321 18.94 14.27 8.76
CA PHE A 321 19.37 13.80 7.45
C PHE A 321 20.78 13.21 7.60
N LYS A 322 20.94 11.94 7.23
CA LYS A 322 22.26 11.29 7.09
C LYS A 322 22.96 11.74 5.80
N ASP A 323 22.17 11.99 4.77
CA ASP A 323 22.54 12.49 3.45
C ASP A 323 21.32 13.21 2.84
N ASP A 324 21.45 13.76 1.63
CA ASP A 324 20.39 14.53 0.95
C ASP A 324 19.04 13.80 0.83
N ASN A 325 19.01 12.45 0.90
CA ASN A 325 17.82 11.63 0.67
C ASN A 325 17.43 10.74 1.85
N THR A 326 18.35 10.42 2.77
CA THR A 326 18.14 9.46 3.86
C THR A 326 17.90 10.14 5.19
N VAL A 327 16.77 9.84 5.84
CA VAL A 327 16.46 10.28 7.21
C VAL A 327 16.74 9.14 8.20
N ILE A 328 17.47 9.45 9.28
CA ILE A 328 17.74 8.54 10.38
C ILE A 328 17.21 9.07 11.72
N SER A 329 17.00 8.18 12.69
CA SER A 329 16.66 8.55 14.05
C SER A 329 17.87 8.99 14.86
N THR A 330 17.76 10.10 15.61
CA THR A 330 18.80 10.55 16.55
C THR A 330 18.60 10.06 17.98
N ILE A 331 17.44 9.47 18.27
CA ILE A 331 17.03 8.93 19.58
C ILE A 331 16.34 7.56 19.42
N GLU A 332 16.02 6.90 20.53
CA GLU A 332 15.15 5.73 20.54
C GLU A 332 13.70 6.16 20.88
N GLY A 333 12.69 5.55 20.25
CA GLY A 333 11.30 5.88 20.52
C GLY A 333 10.31 5.52 19.40
N LYS A 334 9.13 6.16 19.43
CA LYS A 334 8.05 5.93 18.46
C LYS A 334 8.22 6.81 17.22
N PRO A 335 8.38 6.26 16.01
CA PRO A 335 8.40 7.04 14.78
C PRO A 335 6.99 7.47 14.36
N THR A 336 6.89 8.61 13.68
CA THR A 336 5.64 9.15 13.14
C THR A 336 5.90 9.82 11.79
N PHE A 337 4.92 9.71 10.88
CA PHE A 337 4.87 10.47 9.64
C PHE A 337 3.52 11.16 9.49
N LYS A 338 3.48 12.49 9.63
CA LYS A 338 2.23 13.27 9.55
C LYS A 338 2.48 14.59 8.82
N GLY A 339 1.67 14.88 7.80
CA GLY A 339 1.78 16.13 7.03
C GLY A 339 3.14 16.35 6.33
N GLY A 340 3.84 15.26 5.97
CA GLY A 340 5.19 15.32 5.39
C GLY A 340 6.32 15.53 6.40
N VAL A 341 6.02 15.55 7.71
CA VAL A 341 7.01 15.60 8.80
C VAL A 341 7.30 14.19 9.29
N ILE A 342 8.57 13.81 9.36
CA ILE A 342 9.05 12.61 10.08
C ILE A 342 9.56 13.07 11.45
N ALA A 343 9.08 12.45 12.53
CA ALA A 343 9.53 12.69 13.89
C ALA A 343 9.60 11.39 14.69
N VAL A 344 10.54 11.30 15.62
CA VAL A 344 10.61 10.23 16.63
C VAL A 344 10.37 10.84 18.00
N HIS A 345 9.45 10.24 18.76
CA HIS A 345 9.07 10.70 20.09
C HIS A 345 9.54 9.73 21.17
N PRO A 346 10.26 10.19 22.21
CA PRO A 346 10.68 9.35 23.33
C PRO A 346 9.53 9.08 24.33
N VAL A 347 8.37 9.74 24.16
CA VAL A 347 7.17 9.60 25.00
C VAL A 347 6.03 9.03 24.17
N HIS A 348 5.41 7.95 24.66
CA HIS A 348 4.14 7.46 24.13
C HIS A 348 2.96 8.05 24.92
N ASN A 349 2.28 9.01 24.30
CA ASN A 349 0.99 9.53 24.78
C ASN A 349 -0.15 8.58 24.38
N VAL A 350 -1.04 8.29 25.33
CA VAL A 350 -2.28 7.53 25.15
C VAL A 350 -3.44 8.39 25.63
N GLU A 351 -4.16 9.00 24.69
CA GLU A 351 -5.19 10.02 24.95
C GLU A 351 -6.48 9.47 25.59
N LYS A 352 -6.66 8.15 25.59
CA LYS A 352 -7.86 7.44 26.07
C LYS A 352 -7.52 6.35 27.08
N ASP A 353 -8.53 5.62 27.55
CA ASP A 353 -8.35 4.48 28.45
C ASP A 353 -7.56 3.33 27.79
N VAL A 354 -6.76 2.64 28.59
CA VAL A 354 -6.10 1.38 28.23
C VAL A 354 -7.09 0.26 28.56
N ASP A 355 -7.69 -0.28 27.51
CA ASP A 355 -8.74 -1.30 27.54
C ASP A 355 -8.48 -2.36 26.45
N ILE A 356 -9.38 -3.33 26.30
CA ILE A 356 -9.27 -4.38 25.25
C ILE A 356 -9.23 -3.82 23.81
N THR A 357 -9.68 -2.58 23.60
CA THR A 357 -9.63 -1.92 22.28
C THR A 357 -8.27 -1.25 22.05
N THR A 358 -7.60 -0.77 23.11
CA THR A 358 -6.23 -0.23 23.06
C THR A 358 -5.20 -1.36 23.04
N GLY A 359 -5.44 -2.44 23.79
CA GLY A 359 -4.49 -3.51 24.07
C GLY A 359 -3.50 -3.13 25.19
N ASN A 360 -2.64 -4.08 25.55
CA ASN A 360 -1.52 -3.86 26.45
C ASN A 360 -0.51 -2.90 25.82
N ILE A 361 0.16 -2.11 26.66
CA ILE A 361 1.24 -1.22 26.23
C ILE A 361 2.57 -1.89 26.59
N ASP A 362 3.48 -1.92 25.62
CA ASP A 362 4.89 -2.30 25.77
C ASP A 362 5.68 -1.23 25.01
N PHE A 363 6.40 -0.38 25.74
CA PHE A 363 7.14 0.76 25.19
C PHE A 363 8.41 1.07 26.00
N VAL A 364 9.57 1.19 25.35
CA VAL A 364 10.88 1.43 25.99
C VAL A 364 11.07 2.86 26.50
N GLY A 365 10.28 3.82 26.01
CA GLY A 365 10.32 5.21 26.43
C GLY A 365 9.43 5.53 27.63
N ASP A 366 9.17 6.82 27.84
CA ASP A 366 8.18 7.28 28.81
C ASP A 366 6.76 7.00 28.30
N VAL A 367 5.81 6.72 29.20
CA VAL A 367 4.40 6.48 28.85
C VAL A 367 3.50 7.42 29.64
N VAL A 368 2.61 8.13 28.95
CA VAL A 368 1.62 9.03 29.56
C VAL A 368 0.22 8.62 29.13
N ILE A 369 -0.57 8.11 30.08
CA ILE A 369 -1.95 7.67 29.89
C ILE A 369 -2.87 8.73 30.48
N TYR A 370 -3.61 9.43 29.61
CA TYR A 370 -4.58 10.46 30.01
C TYR A 370 -5.91 9.84 30.50
N GLY A 371 -6.17 8.57 30.15
CA GLY A 371 -7.30 7.77 30.62
C GLY A 371 -7.02 6.96 31.88
N SER A 372 -7.89 5.99 32.14
CA SER A 372 -7.70 4.93 33.14
C SER A 372 -7.05 3.69 32.51
N VAL A 373 -6.44 2.83 33.33
CA VAL A 373 -6.07 1.46 32.94
C VAL A 373 -7.13 0.49 33.45
N LYS A 374 -7.73 -0.27 32.55
CA LYS A 374 -8.88 -1.15 32.80
C LYS A 374 -8.50 -2.60 33.06
N GLU A 375 -9.49 -3.37 33.50
CA GLU A 375 -9.35 -4.75 33.96
C GLU A 375 -8.60 -5.66 32.97
N GLY A 376 -7.66 -6.44 33.52
CA GLY A 376 -6.90 -7.44 32.79
C GLY A 376 -5.88 -6.88 31.80
N MET A 377 -5.68 -5.56 31.76
CA MET A 377 -4.65 -4.91 30.95
C MET A 377 -3.29 -4.90 31.64
N ARG A 378 -2.25 -4.77 30.82
CA ARG A 378 -0.86 -4.65 31.27
C ARG A 378 -0.16 -3.47 30.58
N VAL A 379 0.69 -2.77 31.34
CA VAL A 379 1.54 -1.69 30.83
C VAL A 379 2.98 -1.97 31.27
N ASP A 380 3.87 -2.13 30.30
CA ASP A 380 5.33 -2.21 30.50
C ASP A 380 5.98 -0.96 29.91
N CYS A 381 6.61 -0.16 30.76
CA CYS A 381 7.25 1.10 30.43
C CYS A 381 8.76 1.06 30.74
N GLY A 382 9.58 1.32 29.73
CA GLY A 382 11.05 1.30 29.84
C GLY A 382 11.66 2.52 30.52
N GLN A 383 10.89 3.60 30.73
CA GLN A 383 11.30 4.75 31.54
C GLN A 383 10.21 5.13 32.57
N ASN A 384 9.67 6.34 32.54
CA ASN A 384 8.71 6.85 33.53
C ASN A 384 7.26 6.64 33.06
N LEU A 385 6.39 6.23 33.99
CA LEU A 385 4.98 5.95 33.71
C LEU A 385 4.07 6.94 34.45
N THR A 386 3.22 7.66 33.71
CA THR A 386 2.20 8.56 34.27
C THR A 386 0.81 8.08 33.88
N VAL A 387 -0.09 7.93 34.87
CA VAL A 387 -1.51 7.60 34.68
C VAL A 387 -2.36 8.67 35.35
N ASN A 388 -3.16 9.40 34.56
CA ASN A 388 -3.92 10.55 35.04
C ASN A 388 -5.23 10.18 35.75
N LYS A 389 -5.74 8.96 35.55
CA LYS A 389 -6.98 8.48 36.18
C LYS A 389 -6.74 7.17 36.94
N ASN A 390 -7.75 6.32 37.04
CA ASN A 390 -7.72 5.12 37.87
C ASN A 390 -6.94 3.98 37.21
N ILE A 391 -6.52 3.05 38.04
CA ILE A 391 -6.03 1.73 37.64
C ILE A 391 -6.93 0.71 38.34
N GLU A 392 -7.59 -0.13 37.57
CA GLU A 392 -8.61 -1.08 38.04
C GLU A 392 -8.24 -2.48 37.52
N HIS A 393 -7.93 -3.42 38.41
CA HIS A 393 -7.66 -4.83 38.09
C HIS A 393 -6.54 -5.05 37.04
N ALA A 394 -5.43 -4.30 37.13
CA ALA A 394 -4.38 -4.25 36.10
C ALA A 394 -2.96 -4.46 36.66
N LYS A 395 -1.99 -4.66 35.76
CA LYS A 395 -0.55 -4.82 36.10
C LYS A 395 0.33 -3.81 35.38
N LEU A 396 1.06 -2.99 36.14
CA LEU A 396 1.87 -1.90 35.60
C LEU A 396 3.34 -2.03 36.05
N TYR A 397 4.25 -1.92 35.10
CA TYR A 397 5.69 -1.99 35.30
C TYR A 397 6.35 -0.74 34.72
N SER A 398 7.14 -0.03 35.53
CA SER A 398 8.05 1.03 35.06
C SER A 398 9.50 0.70 35.47
N LYS A 399 10.46 1.03 34.61
CA LYS A 399 11.89 0.97 34.99
C LYS A 399 12.35 2.19 35.78
N ARG A 400 11.66 3.34 35.65
CA ARG A 400 11.89 4.56 36.44
C ARG A 400 10.64 4.91 37.26
N ASP A 401 10.42 6.19 37.51
CA ASP A 401 9.35 6.70 38.37
C ASP A 401 7.97 6.33 37.83
N MET A 402 7.02 6.19 38.74
CA MET A 402 5.62 5.90 38.42
C MET A 402 4.73 6.91 39.14
N THR A 403 3.85 7.60 38.43
CA THR A 403 2.92 8.58 39.02
C THR A 403 1.48 8.24 38.62
N VAL A 404 0.63 8.04 39.62
CA VAL A 404 -0.80 7.76 39.46
C VAL A 404 -1.60 8.84 40.17
N LEU A 405 -2.31 9.66 39.40
CA LEU A 405 -3.11 10.77 39.94
C LEU A 405 -4.50 10.32 40.42
N GLY A 406 -5.04 9.24 39.86
CA GLY A 406 -6.29 8.62 40.31
C GLY A 406 -6.08 7.53 41.37
N ASN A 407 -7.08 6.65 41.49
CA ASN A 407 -7.07 5.55 42.45
C ASN A 407 -6.43 4.29 41.88
N VAL A 408 -5.70 3.53 42.69
CA VAL A 408 -5.22 2.17 42.37
C VAL A 408 -6.10 1.16 43.09
N ILE A 409 -6.80 0.29 42.36
CA ILE A 409 -7.76 -0.67 42.94
C ILE A 409 -7.45 -2.07 42.42
N ASN A 410 -7.25 -3.02 43.35
CA ASN A 410 -6.99 -4.44 43.09
C ASN A 410 -5.92 -4.67 41.99
N SER A 411 -4.78 -3.98 42.09
CA SER A 411 -3.79 -3.90 41.01
C SER A 411 -2.34 -4.09 41.49
N ASP A 412 -1.49 -4.61 40.59
CA ASP A 412 -0.05 -4.81 40.83
C ASP A 412 0.77 -3.69 40.17
N LEU A 413 1.43 -2.84 40.95
CA LEU A 413 2.30 -1.76 40.44
C LEU A 413 3.76 -2.00 40.86
N HIS A 414 4.66 -1.94 39.89
CA HIS A 414 6.09 -2.20 40.07
C HIS A 414 6.94 -1.07 39.46
N ALA A 415 7.60 -0.27 40.29
CA ALA A 415 8.52 0.78 39.86
C ALA A 415 9.99 0.41 40.14
N GLY A 416 10.84 0.56 39.13
CA GLY A 416 12.26 0.20 39.19
C GLY A 416 12.50 -1.31 39.24
N GLY A 417 11.60 -2.12 38.65
CA GLY A 417 11.53 -3.57 38.85
C GLY A 417 12.82 -4.35 38.56
N GLU A 418 13.62 -3.92 37.57
CA GLU A 418 14.91 -4.53 37.25
C GLU A 418 15.92 -4.44 38.41
N ASP A 419 15.90 -3.33 39.15
CA ASP A 419 16.74 -3.13 40.33
C ASP A 419 16.27 -3.94 41.55
N ILE A 420 14.99 -4.29 41.62
CA ILE A 420 14.49 -5.19 42.67
C ILE A 420 15.14 -6.57 42.49
N LEU A 421 15.19 -7.07 41.26
CA LEU A 421 15.87 -8.34 40.93
C LEU A 421 17.38 -8.25 41.19
N LYS A 422 18.06 -7.21 40.71
CA LYS A 422 19.49 -6.96 40.99
C LYS A 422 19.78 -6.90 42.49
N ARG A 423 18.94 -6.23 43.29
CA ARG A 423 19.10 -6.14 44.76
C ARG A 423 18.87 -7.49 45.45
N ASN A 424 17.93 -8.32 44.97
CA ASN A 424 17.75 -9.68 45.48
C ASN A 424 18.99 -10.53 45.22
N LYS A 425 19.52 -10.52 43.98
CA LYS A 425 20.79 -11.20 43.65
C LYS A 425 21.95 -10.70 44.50
N LEU A 426 22.09 -9.39 44.70
CA LEU A 426 23.12 -8.81 45.58
C LEU A 426 23.00 -9.28 47.02
N LYS A 427 21.78 -9.40 47.57
CA LYS A 427 21.55 -9.94 48.92
C LYS A 427 22.07 -11.38 49.03
N VAL A 428 21.74 -12.23 48.05
CA VAL A 428 22.18 -13.63 48.00
C VAL A 428 23.70 -13.72 47.84
N LEU A 429 24.28 -13.02 46.86
CA LEU A 429 25.71 -13.02 46.59
C LEU A 429 26.55 -12.47 47.76
N LYS A 430 26.09 -11.42 48.44
CA LYS A 430 26.78 -10.89 49.63
C LYS A 430 26.77 -11.89 50.79
N LYS A 431 25.64 -12.55 51.04
CA LYS A 431 25.53 -13.59 52.09
C LYS A 431 26.33 -14.86 51.74
N LEU A 432 26.38 -15.22 50.45
CA LEU A 432 27.23 -16.31 49.95
C LEU A 432 28.72 -15.96 50.12
N ASN A 433 29.14 -14.74 49.76
CA ASN A 433 30.51 -14.27 49.95
C ASN A 433 30.96 -14.32 51.42
N SER A 434 30.12 -13.87 52.37
CA SER A 434 30.45 -13.98 53.80
C SER A 434 30.52 -15.43 54.27
N GLY A 435 29.59 -16.29 53.83
CA GLY A 435 29.58 -17.71 54.17
C GLY A 435 30.80 -18.47 53.64
N LEU A 436 31.24 -18.17 52.42
CA LEU A 436 32.46 -18.74 51.84
C LEU A 436 33.73 -18.32 52.62
N LEU A 437 33.83 -17.07 53.05
CA LEU A 437 34.95 -16.59 53.88
C LEU A 437 35.00 -17.28 55.26
N GLU A 438 33.85 -17.45 55.91
CA GLU A 438 33.76 -18.16 57.20
C GLU A 438 34.06 -19.66 57.04
N LEU A 439 33.62 -20.27 55.93
CA LEU A 439 33.90 -21.66 55.57
C LEU A 439 35.41 -21.90 55.36
N ILE A 440 36.09 -21.05 54.58
CA ILE A 440 37.54 -21.10 54.36
C ILE A 440 38.28 -21.03 55.71
N SER A 441 37.98 -20.00 56.52
CA SER A 441 38.57 -19.83 57.86
C SER A 441 38.32 -21.02 58.80
N THR A 442 37.12 -21.63 58.74
CA THR A 442 36.79 -22.82 59.53
C THR A 442 37.65 -24.03 59.11
N VAL A 443 37.86 -24.25 57.82
CA VAL A 443 38.73 -25.32 57.30
C VAL A 443 40.19 -25.08 57.70
N ASP A 444 40.68 -23.84 57.57
CA ASP A 444 42.05 -23.48 57.96
C ASP A 444 42.30 -23.72 59.46
N HIS A 445 41.33 -23.40 60.32
CA HIS A 445 41.40 -23.73 61.75
C HIS A 445 41.44 -25.25 62.00
N ILE A 446 40.56 -26.02 61.35
CA ILE A 446 40.54 -27.50 61.47
C ILE A 446 41.89 -28.10 61.08
N LYS A 447 42.51 -27.61 60.01
CA LYS A 447 43.84 -28.03 59.54
C LYS A 447 44.94 -27.60 60.50
N LYS A 448 44.95 -26.33 60.95
CA LYS A 448 45.94 -25.76 61.86
C LYS A 448 46.02 -26.51 63.20
N PHE A 449 44.88 -26.94 63.73
CA PHE A 449 44.80 -27.73 64.97
C PHE A 449 44.77 -29.25 64.74
N ASN A 450 44.89 -29.71 63.48
CA ASN A 450 44.90 -31.13 63.08
C ASN A 450 43.73 -31.96 63.65
N LEU A 451 42.53 -31.35 63.76
CA LEU A 451 41.38 -31.92 64.48
C LEU A 451 40.83 -33.23 63.87
N LEU A 452 41.19 -33.53 62.62
CA LEU A 452 40.72 -34.71 61.86
C LEU A 452 41.85 -35.67 61.45
N GLY A 453 43.11 -35.39 61.83
CA GLY A 453 44.28 -36.18 61.46
C GLY A 453 44.75 -36.04 60.00
N LYS A 454 45.93 -36.59 59.72
CA LYS A 454 46.73 -36.33 58.50
C LYS A 454 46.24 -36.96 57.18
N LYS A 455 44.99 -37.44 57.09
CA LYS A 455 44.48 -38.19 55.91
C LYS A 455 43.23 -37.63 55.22
N VAL A 456 42.60 -36.59 55.78
CA VAL A 456 41.37 -36.01 55.20
C VAL A 456 41.73 -34.92 54.18
N ARG A 457 41.08 -34.93 53.01
CA ARG A 457 41.27 -33.92 51.96
C ARG A 457 40.41 -32.68 52.22
N ASP A 458 40.88 -31.50 51.81
CA ASP A 458 40.16 -30.25 52.01
C ASP A 458 38.71 -30.31 51.50
N GLY A 459 38.48 -30.86 50.30
CA GLY A 459 37.13 -31.03 49.74
C GLY A 459 36.19 -31.93 50.56
N GLU A 460 36.72 -32.89 51.34
CA GLU A 460 35.93 -33.71 52.25
C GLU A 460 35.51 -32.91 53.49
N ILE A 461 36.42 -32.09 54.04
CA ILE A 461 36.13 -31.16 55.13
C ILE A 461 35.09 -30.12 54.68
N VAL A 462 35.28 -29.52 53.50
CA VAL A 462 34.35 -28.56 52.90
C VAL A 462 32.97 -29.18 52.70
N LYS A 463 32.88 -30.40 52.16
CA LYS A 463 31.61 -31.12 51.99
C LYS A 463 30.87 -31.27 53.32
N VAL A 464 31.54 -31.84 54.33
CA VAL A 464 30.95 -32.08 55.66
C VAL A 464 30.52 -30.77 56.32
N LEU A 465 31.32 -29.70 56.19
CA LEU A 465 31.00 -28.39 56.73
C LEU A 465 29.77 -27.76 56.05
N ILE A 466 29.66 -27.84 54.72
CA ILE A 466 28.47 -27.39 53.98
C ILE A 466 27.24 -28.21 54.36
N GLU A 467 27.36 -29.54 54.46
CA GLU A 467 26.24 -30.43 54.81
C GLU A 467 25.78 -30.30 56.27
N ASN A 468 26.62 -29.81 57.19
CA ASN A 468 26.31 -29.78 58.63
C ASN A 468 26.22 -28.36 59.22
N LYS A 469 27.31 -27.58 59.18
CA LYS A 469 27.38 -26.23 59.80
C LYS A 469 26.84 -25.13 58.87
N PHE A 470 27.15 -25.22 57.58
CA PHE A 470 26.89 -24.18 56.58
C PHE A 470 25.77 -24.55 55.59
N LYS A 471 24.75 -25.29 56.05
CA LYS A 471 23.61 -25.76 55.23
C LYS A 471 22.96 -24.65 54.40
N TYR A 472 22.95 -23.43 54.92
CA TYR A 472 22.41 -22.25 54.25
C TYR A 472 23.14 -21.90 52.94
N ILE A 473 24.41 -22.27 52.77
CA ILE A 473 25.17 -22.04 51.53
C ILE A 473 24.49 -22.75 50.35
N ASN A 474 24.06 -24.00 50.52
CA ASN A 474 23.32 -24.73 49.49
C ASN A 474 22.01 -24.01 49.10
N SER A 475 21.28 -23.49 50.11
CA SER A 475 20.06 -22.71 49.86
C SER A 475 20.34 -21.45 49.03
N LEU A 476 21.42 -20.72 49.33
CA LEU A 476 21.81 -19.51 48.59
C LEU A 476 22.28 -19.84 47.17
N CYS A 477 22.97 -20.96 46.98
CA CYS A 477 23.38 -21.44 45.66
C CYS A 477 22.15 -21.73 44.77
N SER A 478 21.13 -22.42 45.31
CA SER A 478 19.87 -22.68 44.62
C SER A 478 19.08 -21.39 44.34
N GLU A 479 18.92 -20.50 45.33
CA GLU A 479 18.23 -19.21 45.20
C GLU A 479 18.89 -18.32 44.13
N PHE A 480 20.23 -18.27 44.08
CA PHE A 480 20.96 -17.53 43.06
C PHE A 480 20.72 -18.12 41.65
N ASN A 481 20.78 -19.45 41.51
CA ASN A 481 20.54 -20.11 40.24
C ASN A 481 19.10 -19.93 39.73
N GLU A 482 18.11 -19.83 40.62
CA GLU A 482 16.72 -19.51 40.25
C GLU A 482 16.58 -18.06 39.76
N LEU A 483 17.21 -17.10 40.47
CA LEU A 483 17.22 -15.68 40.09
C LEU A 483 17.92 -15.40 38.74
N LEU A 484 18.80 -16.29 38.28
CA LEU A 484 19.46 -16.19 36.96
C LEU A 484 18.53 -16.48 35.78
N LEU A 485 17.45 -17.23 35.99
CA LEU A 485 16.50 -17.60 34.92
C LEU A 485 15.75 -16.38 34.36
N GLN A 486 15.64 -15.31 35.15
CA GLN A 486 14.91 -14.09 34.77
C GLN A 486 15.78 -13.10 33.98
N CYS A 487 17.07 -13.01 34.33
CA CYS A 487 18.06 -12.14 33.70
C CYS A 487 19.46 -12.58 34.16
N SER A 488 20.47 -12.54 33.28
CA SER A 488 21.86 -12.86 33.66
C SER A 488 22.92 -12.11 32.85
N MET A 489 23.92 -11.59 33.55
CA MET A 489 25.17 -11.04 32.99
C MET A 489 26.28 -12.12 32.94
N GLU A 490 27.37 -11.88 32.23
CA GLU A 490 28.44 -12.88 32.08
C GLU A 490 29.13 -13.21 33.41
N GLU A 491 29.39 -12.21 34.25
CA GLU A 491 29.99 -12.38 35.58
C GLU A 491 29.12 -13.27 36.47
N GLU A 492 27.80 -13.15 36.36
CA GLU A 492 26.85 -13.92 37.14
C GLU A 492 26.79 -15.40 36.70
N LYS A 493 26.87 -15.65 35.38
CA LYS A 493 27.01 -17.01 34.82
C LYS A 493 28.31 -17.67 35.28
N VAL A 494 29.43 -16.94 35.20
CA VAL A 494 30.76 -17.40 35.67
C VAL A 494 30.75 -17.76 37.16
N VAL A 495 29.93 -17.09 37.98
CA VAL A 495 29.69 -17.46 39.39
C VAL A 495 28.85 -18.73 39.50
N SER A 496 27.75 -18.86 38.76
CA SER A 496 26.91 -20.08 38.73
C SER A 496 27.70 -21.33 38.36
N ASP A 497 28.54 -21.26 37.32
CA ASP A 497 29.40 -22.38 36.90
C ASP A 497 30.36 -22.82 38.01
N CYS A 498 30.88 -21.86 38.79
CA CYS A 498 31.77 -22.13 39.91
C CYS A 498 31.04 -22.70 41.13
N ILE A 499 29.80 -22.25 41.38
CA ILE A 499 28.90 -22.81 42.38
C ILE A 499 28.58 -24.27 42.04
N ASN A 500 28.10 -24.53 40.83
CA ASN A 500 27.67 -25.85 40.39
C ASN A 500 28.82 -26.87 40.36
N LYS A 501 30.04 -26.43 40.00
CA LYS A 501 31.24 -27.29 39.97
C LYS A 501 31.79 -27.65 41.36
N ASN A 502 31.75 -26.72 42.33
CA ASN A 502 32.56 -26.83 43.55
C ASN A 502 31.76 -26.76 44.88
N LEU A 503 30.50 -26.32 44.86
CA LEU A 503 29.73 -26.07 46.09
C LEU A 503 28.45 -26.91 46.19
N VAL A 504 27.90 -27.37 45.07
CA VAL A 504 26.61 -28.10 45.02
C VAL A 504 26.83 -29.62 44.89
N GLY A 505 26.06 -30.40 45.66
CA GLY A 505 26.03 -31.86 45.56
C GLY A 505 27.38 -32.51 45.88
N VAL A 506 27.93 -33.27 44.92
CA VAL A 506 29.28 -33.87 45.05
C VAL A 506 30.41 -32.89 44.71
N GLY A 507 30.10 -31.70 44.20
CA GLY A 507 31.06 -30.67 43.77
C GLY A 507 32.19 -30.35 44.76
N PRO A 508 31.93 -30.23 46.08
CA PRO A 508 32.97 -30.00 47.08
C PRO A 508 34.12 -31.01 47.07
N LEU A 509 33.89 -32.27 46.66
CA LEU A 509 34.92 -33.30 46.59
C LEU A 509 35.96 -33.06 45.46
N ASN A 510 35.69 -32.12 44.55
CA ASN A 510 36.63 -31.71 43.50
C ASN A 510 37.72 -30.75 44.01
N ILE A 511 37.51 -30.13 45.19
CA ILE A 511 38.43 -29.17 45.80
C ILE A 511 39.66 -29.91 46.35
N LYS A 512 40.85 -29.62 45.82
CA LYS A 512 42.12 -30.17 46.31
C LYS A 512 42.65 -29.35 47.47
N GLU A 513 42.58 -28.02 47.35
CA GLU A 513 42.96 -27.07 48.39
C GLU A 513 41.85 -26.06 48.64
N VAL A 514 41.57 -25.75 49.92
CA VAL A 514 40.54 -24.77 50.31
C VAL A 514 40.76 -23.39 49.67
N ASN A 515 42.02 -23.05 49.35
CA ASN A 515 42.38 -21.82 48.66
C ASN A 515 41.72 -21.68 47.26
N GLU A 516 41.29 -22.76 46.62
CA GLU A 516 40.50 -22.70 45.38
C GLU A 516 39.18 -21.93 45.56
N LEU A 517 38.60 -21.94 46.77
CA LEU A 517 37.40 -21.16 47.09
C LEU A 517 37.66 -19.64 47.03
N ASN A 518 38.90 -19.17 47.19
CA ASN A 518 39.23 -17.75 47.02
C ASN A 518 38.97 -17.28 45.58
N LEU A 519 39.13 -18.15 44.56
CA LEU A 519 38.78 -17.82 43.18
C LEU A 519 37.27 -17.63 43.01
N ILE A 520 36.46 -18.40 43.74
CA ILE A 520 35.00 -18.24 43.76
C ILE A 520 34.64 -16.91 44.46
N VAL A 521 35.25 -16.61 45.61
CA VAL A 521 35.10 -15.34 46.32
C VAL A 521 35.46 -14.14 45.42
N ILE A 522 36.55 -14.20 44.66
CA ILE A 522 36.93 -13.14 43.70
C ILE A 522 35.87 -12.97 42.61
N LYS A 523 35.36 -14.07 42.05
CA LYS A 523 34.28 -14.04 41.03
C LYS A 523 32.98 -13.48 41.59
N VAL A 524 32.58 -13.89 42.79
CA VAL A 524 31.40 -13.35 43.50
C VAL A 524 31.56 -11.85 43.76
N LYS A 525 32.73 -11.38 44.21
CA LYS A 525 33.01 -9.94 44.38
C LYS A 525 32.93 -9.16 43.05
N ARG A 526 33.42 -9.72 41.94
CA ARG A 526 33.28 -9.12 40.60
C ARG A 526 31.82 -9.03 40.17
N ALA A 527 31.03 -10.10 40.33
CA ALA A 527 29.60 -10.08 40.04
C ALA A 527 28.84 -9.07 40.92
N ILE A 528 29.13 -9.00 42.22
CA ILE A 528 28.59 -7.97 43.12
C ILE A 528 28.89 -6.57 42.57
N SER A 529 30.15 -6.28 42.23
CA SER A 529 30.56 -4.98 41.71
C SER A 529 29.89 -4.64 40.37
N ALA A 530 29.74 -5.60 39.46
CA ALA A 530 29.08 -5.41 38.17
C ALA A 530 27.56 -5.15 38.32
N ILE A 531 26.91 -5.83 39.26
CA ILE A 531 25.50 -5.55 39.56
C ILE A 531 25.37 -4.16 40.23
N GLU A 532 26.28 -3.78 41.13
CA GLU A 532 26.26 -2.47 41.80
C GLU A 532 26.48 -1.30 40.83
N THR A 533 27.35 -1.44 39.82
CA THR A 533 27.53 -0.41 38.78
C THR A 533 26.36 -0.28 37.81
N THR A 534 25.44 -1.25 37.79
CA THR A 534 24.26 -1.27 36.90
C THR A 534 22.92 -1.08 37.63
N LEU A 535 22.95 -0.85 38.95
CA LEU A 535 21.77 -0.37 39.70
C LEU A 535 21.44 1.07 39.29
N SER A 536 20.17 1.35 39.02
CA SER A 536 19.72 2.71 38.74
C SER A 536 19.52 3.53 40.03
N VAL A 537 19.35 4.84 39.84
CA VAL A 537 19.00 5.78 40.92
C VAL A 537 17.68 5.33 41.55
N PRO A 538 17.53 5.34 42.90
CA PRO A 538 16.29 4.94 43.56
C PRO A 538 15.10 5.74 43.02
N VAL A 539 14.14 5.03 42.43
CA VAL A 539 12.96 5.60 41.77
C VAL A 539 11.89 6.01 42.79
N THR A 540 10.95 6.85 42.38
CA THR A 540 9.81 7.26 43.21
C THR A 540 8.49 6.79 42.60
N MET A 541 7.63 6.20 43.42
CA MET A 541 6.24 5.89 43.08
C MET A 541 5.31 6.86 43.80
N ASN A 542 4.63 7.73 43.06
CA ASN A 542 3.64 8.67 43.57
C ASN A 542 2.23 8.12 43.32
N ILE A 543 1.40 8.03 44.35
CA ILE A 543 0.00 7.58 44.25
C ILE A 543 -0.92 8.51 45.05
N SER A 544 -2.16 8.69 44.60
CA SER A 544 -3.19 9.41 45.38
C SER A 544 -3.85 8.50 46.43
N TYR A 545 -4.27 7.31 46.02
CA TYR A 545 -4.93 6.31 46.87
C TYR A 545 -4.69 4.90 46.32
N CYS A 546 -4.51 3.91 47.19
CA CYS A 546 -4.55 2.50 46.79
C CYS A 546 -5.46 1.64 47.68
N GLN A 547 -6.09 0.65 47.07
CA GLN A 547 -6.98 -0.29 47.74
C GLN A 547 -6.78 -1.71 47.22
N ASP A 548 -6.74 -2.69 48.13
CA ASP A 548 -6.63 -4.13 47.82
C ASP A 548 -5.47 -4.44 46.84
N SER A 549 -4.42 -3.62 46.85
CA SER A 549 -3.40 -3.54 45.80
C SER A 549 -1.99 -3.85 46.32
N VAL A 550 -1.09 -4.22 45.40
CA VAL A 550 0.31 -4.53 45.71
C VAL A 550 1.23 -3.54 44.99
N LEU A 551 1.97 -2.75 45.78
CA LEU A 551 2.87 -1.70 45.29
C LEU A 551 4.31 -2.05 45.64
N LYS A 552 5.19 -2.16 44.64
CA LYS A 552 6.61 -2.54 44.83
C LYS A 552 7.52 -1.50 44.18
N CYS A 553 8.35 -0.81 44.97
CA CYS A 553 9.22 0.28 44.50
C CYS A 553 10.69 0.06 44.89
N SER A 554 11.62 0.27 43.96
CA SER A 554 13.07 0.16 44.20
C SER A 554 13.67 1.35 44.98
N GLY A 555 12.94 2.46 45.07
CA GLY A 555 13.23 3.61 45.92
C GLY A 555 12.03 3.94 46.82
N ASN A 556 11.47 5.15 46.73
CA ASN A 556 10.46 5.66 47.66
C ASN A 556 9.02 5.46 47.16
N VAL A 557 8.05 5.38 48.08
CA VAL A 557 6.62 5.49 47.77
C VAL A 557 6.08 6.73 48.49
N ILE A 558 5.43 7.62 47.75
CA ILE A 558 4.82 8.84 48.28
C ILE A 558 3.31 8.77 48.06
N VAL A 559 2.55 8.82 49.15
CA VAL A 559 1.09 8.79 49.14
C VAL A 559 0.58 10.23 49.29
N THR A 560 0.11 10.77 48.17
CA THR A 560 -0.16 12.20 47.98
C THR A 560 -1.62 12.60 48.28
N GLY A 561 -2.53 11.63 48.36
CA GLY A 561 -3.98 11.86 48.45
C GLY A 561 -4.62 11.32 49.73
N LYS A 562 -5.47 10.31 49.58
CA LYS A 562 -6.34 9.78 50.65
C LYS A 562 -5.68 8.73 51.54
N GLY A 563 -4.60 8.07 51.08
CA GLY A 563 -3.92 7.02 51.83
C GLY A 563 -4.04 5.64 51.20
N GLU A 564 -4.18 4.60 52.02
CA GLU A 564 -4.37 3.22 51.57
C GLU A 564 -5.46 2.48 52.35
N TYR A 565 -6.04 1.47 51.72
CA TYR A 565 -6.95 0.52 52.35
C TYR A 565 -6.54 -0.92 51.99
N VAL A 566 -6.22 -1.72 53.01
CA VAL A 566 -5.95 -3.17 52.90
C VAL A 566 -4.94 -3.49 51.76
N SER A 567 -3.89 -2.69 51.61
CA SER A 567 -2.88 -2.85 50.55
C SER A 567 -1.52 -3.32 51.06
N GLU A 568 -0.71 -3.92 50.18
CA GLU A 568 0.70 -4.23 50.45
C GLU A 568 1.60 -3.20 49.77
N ILE A 569 2.26 -2.32 50.54
CA ILE A 569 3.20 -1.32 50.05
C ILE A 569 4.62 -1.74 50.45
N ILE A 570 5.48 -2.07 49.48
CA ILE A 570 6.88 -2.45 49.69
C ILE A 570 7.81 -1.45 49.01
N SER A 571 8.60 -0.75 49.83
CA SER A 571 9.58 0.24 49.44
C SER A 571 11.00 -0.20 49.83
N HIS A 572 11.94 -0.08 48.90
CA HIS A 572 13.38 -0.22 49.18
C HIS A 572 14.03 1.10 49.67
N GLY A 573 13.27 2.18 49.77
CA GLY A 573 13.66 3.44 50.39
C GLY A 573 12.74 3.74 51.58
N SER A 574 11.91 4.75 51.41
CA SER A 574 10.95 5.29 52.38
C SER A 574 9.50 5.11 51.92
N VAL A 575 8.54 5.11 52.84
CA VAL A 575 7.11 5.36 52.54
C VAL A 575 6.66 6.61 53.30
N GLU A 576 6.02 7.56 52.63
CA GLU A 576 5.62 8.85 53.24
C GLU A 576 4.23 9.28 52.76
N PHE A 577 3.31 9.50 53.71
CA PHE A 577 1.95 9.99 53.49
C PHE A 577 1.97 11.51 53.75
N ILE A 578 1.88 12.32 52.69
CA ILE A 578 2.14 13.78 52.79
C ILE A 578 0.87 14.63 53.00
N SER A 579 -0.29 14.14 52.56
CA SER A 579 -1.58 14.84 52.73
C SER A 579 -2.08 14.70 54.16
N SER A 580 -2.52 15.80 54.78
CA SER A 580 -2.84 15.86 56.22
C SER A 580 -3.97 14.91 56.66
N GLY A 581 -4.92 14.61 55.78
CA GLY A 581 -6.00 13.65 56.02
C GLY A 581 -5.75 12.27 55.40
N SER A 582 -4.48 11.89 55.18
CA SER A 582 -4.12 10.64 54.52
C SER A 582 -4.07 9.47 55.52
N LEU A 583 -4.89 8.46 55.27
CA LEU A 583 -5.16 7.36 56.19
C LEU A 583 -4.56 6.04 55.70
N ALA A 584 -3.77 5.35 56.53
CA ALA A 584 -3.44 3.94 56.31
C ALA A 584 -4.38 3.07 57.15
N ARG A 585 -5.09 2.13 56.51
CA ARG A 585 -6.07 1.27 57.19
C ARG A 585 -6.02 -0.16 56.65
N GLY A 586 -5.38 -1.03 57.42
CA GLY A 586 -5.23 -2.45 57.14
C GLY A 586 -3.88 -2.77 56.49
N GLY A 587 -3.79 -3.93 55.83
CA GLY A 587 -2.65 -4.24 54.96
C GLY A 587 -1.28 -4.26 55.66
N VAL A 588 -0.24 -4.01 54.85
CA VAL A 588 1.17 -4.00 55.27
C VAL A 588 1.92 -2.90 54.53
N ILE A 589 2.48 -1.95 55.28
CA ILE A 589 3.40 -0.94 54.77
C ILE A 589 4.81 -1.32 55.22
N LYS A 590 5.71 -1.53 54.27
CA LYS A 590 7.09 -1.94 54.50
C LYS A 590 8.06 -1.00 53.78
N ALA A 591 9.00 -0.45 54.52
CA ALA A 591 10.11 0.34 53.98
C ALA A 591 11.47 -0.23 54.44
N LYS A 592 12.57 0.29 53.92
CA LYS A 592 13.91 0.01 54.46
C LYS A 592 14.36 1.08 55.46
N LYS A 593 14.13 2.35 55.12
CA LYS A 593 14.65 3.51 55.86
C LYS A 593 13.64 4.10 56.83
N GLN A 594 12.46 4.47 56.34
CA GLN A 594 11.45 5.10 57.16
C GLN A 594 10.03 4.86 56.66
N ILE A 595 9.09 4.89 57.59
CA ILE A 595 7.67 5.07 57.31
C ILE A 595 7.21 6.35 58.01
N LYS A 596 6.45 7.18 57.31
CA LYS A 596 5.78 8.36 57.86
C LYS A 596 4.31 8.33 57.46
N CYS A 597 3.41 8.24 58.42
CA CYS A 597 1.97 8.22 58.20
C CYS A 597 1.28 9.37 58.95
N LYS A 598 0.10 9.79 58.48
CA LYS A 598 -0.74 10.76 59.20
C LYS A 598 -1.67 10.03 60.16
N GLU A 599 -2.71 9.40 59.64
CA GLU A 599 -3.58 8.53 60.44
C GLU A 599 -3.31 7.06 60.12
N VAL A 600 -3.32 6.20 61.16
CA VAL A 600 -3.12 4.75 61.01
C VAL A 600 -4.16 3.96 61.81
N GLY A 601 -4.87 3.04 61.13
CA GLY A 601 -5.88 2.15 61.70
C GLY A 601 -7.29 2.74 61.73
N SER A 602 -8.03 2.42 62.81
CA SER A 602 -9.34 3.00 63.13
C SER A 602 -9.77 2.63 64.54
N GLU A 603 -10.77 3.33 65.09
CA GLU A 603 -11.45 2.97 66.35
C GLU A 603 -12.00 1.54 66.35
N GLY A 604 -12.37 1.00 65.17
CA GLY A 604 -12.76 -0.39 65.00
C GLY A 604 -11.62 -1.41 65.16
N GLY A 605 -10.40 -0.98 65.49
CA GLY A 605 -9.27 -1.85 65.77
C GLY A 605 -8.70 -2.57 64.54
N VAL A 606 -8.78 -1.95 63.35
CA VAL A 606 -8.27 -2.53 62.10
C VAL A 606 -6.74 -2.65 62.16
N SER A 607 -6.27 -3.90 62.28
CA SER A 607 -4.85 -4.23 62.35
C SER A 607 -4.08 -3.75 61.11
N THR A 608 -3.20 -2.77 61.32
CA THR A 608 -2.38 -2.14 60.28
C THR A 608 -0.91 -2.36 60.63
N LYS A 609 -0.08 -2.88 59.70
CA LYS A 609 1.32 -3.24 59.98
C LYS A 609 2.29 -2.26 59.31
N LEU A 610 3.13 -1.62 60.12
CA LEU A 610 4.20 -0.74 59.67
C LEU A 610 5.56 -1.42 59.94
N ILE A 611 6.36 -1.66 58.91
CA ILE A 611 7.59 -2.47 58.98
C ILE A 611 8.79 -1.71 58.41
N VAL A 612 9.87 -1.60 59.18
CA VAL A 612 11.17 -1.08 58.70
C VAL A 612 12.31 -2.06 59.01
N GLU A 613 13.42 -1.96 58.26
CA GLU A 613 14.64 -2.71 58.59
C GLU A 613 15.27 -2.18 59.91
N GLY A 614 16.17 -2.93 60.55
CA GLY A 614 16.64 -2.67 61.92
C GLY A 614 17.46 -1.38 62.18
N LYS A 615 17.55 -0.47 61.20
CA LYS A 615 18.08 0.90 61.37
C LYS A 615 17.09 1.97 60.89
N GLY A 616 15.83 1.58 60.69
CA GLY A 616 14.78 2.46 60.23
C GLY A 616 13.93 3.01 61.37
N HIS A 617 13.11 4.00 61.03
CA HIS A 617 12.22 4.68 61.97
C HIS A 617 10.79 4.72 61.43
N ILE A 618 9.80 4.64 62.31
CA ILE A 618 8.39 4.80 61.97
C ILE A 618 7.87 6.03 62.72
N TRP A 619 7.32 7.00 62.00
CA TRP A 619 6.64 8.17 62.56
C TRP A 619 5.17 8.15 62.17
N VAL A 620 4.28 8.42 63.13
CA VAL A 620 2.84 8.51 62.88
C VAL A 620 2.24 9.66 63.69
N ASP A 621 1.55 10.58 63.01
CA ASP A 621 0.89 11.71 63.67
C ASP A 621 -0.23 11.23 64.63
N VAL A 622 -1.08 10.27 64.20
CA VAL A 622 -2.12 9.59 65.01
C VAL A 622 -2.23 8.10 64.64
N ALA A 623 -2.20 7.19 65.61
CA ALA A 623 -2.53 5.78 65.39
C ALA A 623 -3.56 5.25 66.40
N TYR A 624 -4.44 4.38 65.92
CA TYR A 624 -5.45 3.67 66.71
C TYR A 624 -4.96 2.30 67.18
N GLN A 625 -5.69 1.71 68.13
CA GLN A 625 -5.45 0.36 68.65
C GLN A 625 -5.32 -0.71 67.55
N ASN A 626 -4.55 -1.76 67.85
CA ASN A 626 -4.11 -2.81 66.92
C ASN A 626 -3.17 -2.36 65.79
N THR A 627 -2.70 -1.10 65.77
CA THR A 627 -1.57 -0.72 64.92
C THR A 627 -0.30 -1.43 65.40
N ARG A 628 0.42 -2.06 64.47
CA ARG A 628 1.63 -2.85 64.74
C ARG A 628 2.85 -2.16 64.17
N PHE A 629 3.81 -1.87 65.03
CA PHE A 629 5.08 -1.24 64.70
C PHE A 629 6.18 -2.31 64.74
N ILE A 630 6.84 -2.57 63.60
CA ILE A 630 7.90 -3.57 63.48
C ILE A 630 9.19 -2.89 63.02
N VAL A 631 10.25 -3.00 63.82
CA VAL A 631 11.59 -2.46 63.51
C VAL A 631 12.59 -3.62 63.59
N GLY A 632 13.13 -4.02 62.43
CA GLY A 632 13.94 -5.23 62.33
C GLY A 632 13.13 -6.50 62.60
N GLU A 633 13.42 -7.16 63.72
CA GLU A 633 12.74 -8.39 64.17
C GLU A 633 11.87 -8.18 65.42
N LYS A 634 11.79 -6.94 65.94
CA LYS A 634 10.98 -6.58 67.12
C LYS A 634 9.62 -6.05 66.67
N GLU A 635 8.55 -6.45 67.35
CA GLU A 635 7.17 -5.98 67.13
C GLU A 635 6.61 -5.34 68.42
N TYR A 636 5.92 -4.22 68.26
CA TYR A 636 5.11 -3.56 69.29
C TYR A 636 3.67 -3.41 68.77
N ILE A 637 2.68 -3.71 69.59
CA ILE A 637 1.25 -3.56 69.25
C ILE A 637 0.67 -2.43 70.10
N LEU A 638 0.03 -1.47 69.46
CA LEU A 638 -0.60 -0.34 70.13
C LEU A 638 -1.95 -0.75 70.73
N GLU A 639 -2.07 -0.65 72.06
CA GLU A 639 -3.29 -1.03 72.80
C GLU A 639 -4.32 0.10 72.90
N VAL A 640 -3.86 1.35 73.02
CA VAL A 640 -4.67 2.56 73.23
C VAL A 640 -4.34 3.59 72.14
N PRO A 641 -5.34 4.27 71.54
CA PRO A 641 -5.10 5.34 70.57
C PRO A 641 -4.09 6.38 71.09
N SER A 642 -3.18 6.80 70.21
CA SER A 642 -2.03 7.65 70.57
C SER A 642 -1.63 8.56 69.41
N LYS A 643 -0.89 9.63 69.72
CA LYS A 643 -0.40 10.67 68.80
C LYS A 643 1.09 10.93 68.96
N GLU A 644 1.68 11.57 67.95
CA GLU A 644 3.10 11.93 67.84
C GLU A 644 4.02 10.72 68.10
N ILE A 645 3.71 9.61 67.43
CA ILE A 645 4.36 8.32 67.70
C ILE A 645 5.68 8.22 66.94
N HIS A 646 6.75 7.81 67.62
CA HIS A 646 8.04 7.46 67.02
C HIS A 646 8.49 6.08 67.49
N ALA A 647 8.57 5.11 66.57
CA ALA A 647 9.07 3.76 66.85
C ALA A 647 10.43 3.51 66.17
N TYR A 648 11.40 3.02 66.95
CA TYR A 648 12.78 2.77 66.50
C TYR A 648 13.52 1.79 67.42
N LEU A 649 14.68 1.25 66.99
CA LEU A 649 15.58 0.50 67.88
C LEU A 649 16.57 1.45 68.55
N ALA A 650 16.72 1.36 69.87
CA ALA A 650 17.78 2.01 70.63
C ALA A 650 19.15 1.32 70.41
N ASP A 651 20.22 1.91 70.92
CA ASP A 651 21.60 1.42 70.73
C ASP A 651 21.85 0.03 71.34
N ASP A 652 21.03 -0.39 72.31
CA ASP A 652 21.02 -1.73 72.90
C ASP A 652 20.20 -2.78 72.10
N GLY A 653 19.46 -2.34 71.08
CA GLY A 653 18.59 -3.19 70.26
C GLY A 653 17.18 -3.43 70.83
N GLU A 654 16.77 -2.70 71.88
CA GLU A 654 15.37 -2.68 72.33
C GLU A 654 14.50 -1.78 71.43
N LEU A 655 13.22 -2.13 71.31
CA LEU A 655 12.24 -1.38 70.52
C LEU A 655 11.59 -0.30 71.40
N VAL A 656 11.96 0.94 71.14
CA VAL A 656 11.37 2.13 71.76
C VAL A 656 10.18 2.58 70.92
N VAL A 657 9.09 2.99 71.59
CA VAL A 657 7.90 3.58 70.97
C VAL A 657 7.46 4.77 71.81
N ASP A 658 8.03 5.94 71.51
CA ASP A 658 7.62 7.21 72.10
C ASP A 658 6.25 7.60 71.55
N LYS A 659 5.36 8.10 72.42
CA LYS A 659 3.98 8.45 72.08
C LYS A 659 3.29 9.24 73.19
N PHE A 660 2.27 10.02 72.84
CA PHE A 660 1.28 10.53 73.80
C PHE A 660 -0.05 9.81 73.62
N VAL A 661 -0.78 9.55 74.70
CA VAL A 661 -2.18 9.09 74.60
C VAL A 661 -3.02 10.20 73.96
N LEU A 662 -4.01 9.82 73.14
CA LEU A 662 -4.80 10.74 72.31
C LEU A 662 -5.54 11.82 73.12
#